data_AF-A0A6M2DBZ6-F1
#
_entry.id   AF-A0A6M2DBZ6-F1
#
_cell.length_a   1.000
_cell.length_b   1.000
_cell.length_c   1.000
_cell.angle_alpha   90.00
_cell.angle_beta   90.00
_cell.angle_gamma   90.00
#
_symmetry.space_group_name_H-M   'P 1'
#
loop_
_entity.id
_entity.type
_entity.pdbx_description
1 polymer ?
#
loop_
_entity_poly.entity_id
_entity_poly.type
_entity_poly.pdbx_seq_one_letter_code
_entity_poly.pdbx_strand_id
1 'polypeptide(L)'
;MAADAGPSLLAPRVSALLALSHILLKTDLTIAHPQPDVLTEEQVPEDAKKVAWDVASPSKTALPEADLLVARDAVGSKALEALTDALAAQSREGGFVLLSLRTALTPAEMFLSTVGKVPLRVHSRDSVEAAFRERGFRLVGLRSNNVSALLLFRKRLATPAGAEKQAVIRVGSGNLGWVEEIKAKATEYQERPVGENVWLVAEDMGTSGVVGLTNCLRQETGGDHIRCVFNASLKGGANPVANFQPASSEHKELVEHDLVMNVYRDGKWGSFRHTVTQSRGAPRLWTEQAFLNVQTRGDLSSLQWYESPLRYRPASDDRVLCSVYYAPLNFRDIMLATGKLPPDALPGNLATSDCVLGLEFSGRDPSGRRVMGSVAAEGMATVVAADPGFLWEVPAAWSLEEAATVPVAYSTAYYALLVRGAMHPGEALLVHSGSGGVGQAAISIALSMGCTVFTTVGSQEKREFLKRRFPQLQDRNFANSRDLSFEEHILRETEGRGVDLVLNSLAEEKLQASVRCLATHGRFLEIGKFDLSQNNALGMAVFLKNVSFHGILLDALFGDDPRVAADKRRVAQLVREGIASGAVRPLDAVRFARDHVEEAFRFMASGKHMGKVVLEVRPEEPQRQTVPATPLSVEAHTRTCFFEDKSYVVAGGLGGFGLELADWMVARGCRKLLLTARSGVRTGYQRLCLHRWRLAGAKVAVSRADASTEEGARALLREAAALGPVGGIFNLAMVLRDALLENQTVEAFEAVCRPKVAGTLHLDA
;
A
#
# COMPACT_ATOMS: atom_id res chain seq x y z
N MET A 1 -21.69 0.14 -33.91
CA MET A 1 -23.02 0.18 -34.56
C MET A 1 -23.89 -0.91 -33.95
N ALA A 2 -25.14 -0.61 -33.63
CA ALA A 2 -26.16 -1.59 -33.29
C ALA A 2 -27.53 -0.96 -33.55
N ALA A 3 -28.32 -1.56 -34.42
CA ALA A 3 -29.76 -1.32 -34.47
C ALA A 3 -30.42 -2.16 -33.36
N ASP A 4 -31.24 -1.52 -32.54
CA ASP A 4 -32.22 -2.11 -31.62
C ASP A 4 -31.73 -3.09 -30.54
N ALA A 5 -30.95 -2.56 -29.60
CA ALA A 5 -30.98 -2.85 -28.15
C ALA A 5 -29.95 -1.92 -27.49
N GLY A 6 -30.33 -1.23 -26.40
CA GLY A 6 -29.55 -0.17 -25.74
C GLY A 6 -28.01 -0.29 -25.88
N PRO A 7 -27.33 0.68 -26.53
CA PRO A 7 -26.00 0.45 -27.08
C PRO A 7 -24.94 0.52 -25.99
N SER A 8 -24.31 -0.61 -25.64
CA SER A 8 -22.98 -0.51 -25.01
C SER A 8 -21.98 -0.10 -26.10
N LEU A 9 -21.80 1.20 -26.31
CA LEU A 9 -20.81 1.75 -27.22
C LEU A 9 -19.41 1.26 -26.84
N LEU A 10 -18.62 0.85 -27.84
CA LEU A 10 -17.22 0.49 -27.61
C LEU A 10 -16.33 1.74 -27.49
N ALA A 11 -16.75 2.88 -28.03
CA ALA A 11 -15.96 4.10 -28.10
C ALA A 11 -15.44 4.60 -26.73
N PRO A 12 -16.24 4.67 -25.65
CA PRO A 12 -15.72 5.08 -24.34
C PRO A 12 -14.64 4.15 -23.80
N ARG A 13 -14.79 2.83 -24.01
CA ARG A 13 -13.79 1.84 -23.56
C ARG A 13 -12.50 1.93 -24.37
N VAL A 14 -12.60 2.10 -25.68
CA VAL A 14 -11.43 2.25 -26.56
C VAL A 14 -10.69 3.54 -26.25
N SER A 15 -11.42 4.65 -26.09
CA SER A 15 -10.85 5.95 -25.70
C SER A 15 -10.10 5.86 -24.38
N ALA A 16 -10.72 5.27 -23.34
CA ALA A 16 -10.07 5.06 -22.05
C ALA A 16 -8.79 4.20 -22.15
N LEU A 17 -8.81 3.13 -22.96
CA LEU A 17 -7.62 2.28 -23.15
C LEU A 17 -6.49 2.98 -23.92
N LEU A 18 -6.82 3.83 -24.90
CA LEU A 18 -5.83 4.61 -25.64
C LEU A 18 -5.23 5.73 -24.77
N ALA A 19 -6.05 6.37 -23.94
CA ALA A 19 -5.61 7.38 -22.99
C ALA A 19 -4.65 6.83 -21.91
N LEU A 20 -4.77 5.55 -21.57
CA LEU A 20 -3.85 4.86 -20.65
C LEU A 20 -2.49 4.53 -21.29
N SER A 21 -2.31 4.73 -22.59
CA SER A 21 -1.03 4.44 -23.24
C SER A 21 0.02 5.49 -22.85
N HIS A 22 1.22 5.05 -22.48
CA HIS A 22 2.35 5.93 -22.15
C HIS A 22 3.07 6.51 -23.39
N ILE A 23 2.53 6.25 -24.57
CA ILE A 23 3.00 6.82 -25.84
C ILE A 23 2.12 8.05 -26.06
N LEU A 24 2.71 9.20 -26.38
CA LEU A 24 2.00 10.45 -26.70
C LEU A 24 1.18 10.27 -28.00
N LEU A 25 0.13 9.46 -27.97
CA LEU A 25 -0.74 9.19 -29.10
C LEU A 25 -1.65 10.39 -29.31
N LYS A 26 -1.59 10.97 -30.52
CA LYS A 26 -2.65 11.86 -30.99
C LYS A 26 -3.79 10.99 -31.52
N THR A 27 -4.93 11.02 -30.85
CA THR A 27 -6.09 10.20 -31.21
C THR A 27 -7.20 11.06 -31.83
N ASP A 28 -7.46 10.86 -33.12
CA ASP A 28 -8.61 11.45 -33.81
C ASP A 28 -9.78 10.45 -33.81
N LEU A 29 -10.67 10.55 -32.83
CA LEU A 29 -11.78 9.61 -32.65
C LEU A 29 -13.04 10.06 -33.40
N THR A 30 -13.57 9.19 -34.27
CA THR A 30 -14.85 9.41 -34.97
C THR A 30 -15.84 8.29 -34.65
N ILE A 31 -17.05 8.65 -34.22
CA ILE A 31 -18.15 7.74 -33.95
C ILE A 31 -19.15 7.82 -35.11
N ALA A 32 -19.20 6.73 -35.87
CA ALA A 32 -20.17 6.50 -36.94
C ALA A 32 -21.45 5.84 -36.38
N HIS A 33 -22.60 6.50 -36.53
CA HIS A 33 -23.91 5.99 -36.12
C HIS A 33 -25.00 6.35 -37.15
N PRO A 34 -26.00 5.49 -37.43
CA PRO A 34 -27.07 5.83 -38.36
C PRO A 34 -27.90 7.05 -37.93
N GLN A 35 -28.03 7.25 -36.62
CA GLN A 35 -28.71 8.41 -36.00
C GLN A 35 -27.80 9.02 -34.92
N PRO A 36 -26.85 9.89 -35.27
CA PRO A 36 -25.85 10.40 -34.31
C PRO A 36 -26.46 11.24 -33.18
N ASP A 37 -27.65 11.81 -33.38
CA ASP A 37 -28.34 12.65 -32.40
C ASP A 37 -28.94 11.85 -31.22
N VAL A 38 -29.06 10.52 -31.37
CA VAL A 38 -29.54 9.62 -30.30
C VAL A 38 -28.44 9.36 -29.24
N LEU A 39 -27.19 9.69 -29.55
CA LEU A 39 -26.06 9.51 -28.63
C LEU A 39 -25.99 10.67 -27.64
N THR A 40 -26.10 10.37 -26.35
CA THR A 40 -25.99 11.37 -25.28
C THR A 40 -24.55 11.85 -25.10
N GLU A 41 -24.38 13.03 -24.48
CA GLU A 41 -23.04 13.57 -24.18
C GLU A 41 -22.25 12.65 -23.24
N GLU A 42 -22.90 11.97 -22.29
CA GLU A 42 -22.26 10.99 -21.38
C GLU A 42 -21.74 9.73 -22.10
N GLN A 43 -22.24 9.45 -23.30
CA GLN A 43 -21.91 8.27 -24.10
C GLN A 43 -20.77 8.51 -25.09
N VAL A 44 -20.38 9.76 -25.28
CA VAL A 44 -19.44 10.23 -26.30
C VAL A 44 -18.23 10.84 -25.61
N PRO A 45 -17.01 10.36 -25.84
CA PRO A 45 -15.81 11.01 -25.31
C PRO A 45 -15.71 12.47 -25.76
N GLU A 46 -15.21 13.38 -24.90
CA GLU A 46 -15.26 14.84 -25.11
C GLU A 46 -14.69 15.30 -26.47
N ASP A 47 -13.63 14.67 -26.98
CA ASP A 47 -12.98 15.03 -28.25
C ASP A 47 -13.49 14.25 -29.49
N ALA A 48 -14.52 13.40 -29.33
CA ALA A 48 -14.98 12.52 -30.39
C ALA A 48 -15.95 13.21 -31.37
N LYS A 49 -15.69 13.09 -32.68
CA LYS A 49 -16.59 13.57 -33.73
C LYS A 49 -17.72 12.58 -33.98
N LYS A 50 -18.96 13.06 -34.10
CA LYS A 50 -20.13 12.24 -34.48
C LYS A 50 -20.42 12.37 -35.96
N VAL A 51 -20.64 11.25 -36.66
CA VAL A 51 -20.98 11.23 -38.08
C VAL A 51 -22.16 10.30 -38.34
N ALA A 52 -23.10 10.76 -39.15
CA ALA A 52 -24.20 9.95 -39.66
C ALA A 52 -23.68 8.95 -40.70
N TRP A 53 -23.75 7.65 -40.41
CA TRP A 53 -23.23 6.61 -41.31
C TRP A 53 -23.92 5.26 -41.08
N ASP A 54 -24.25 4.58 -42.20
CA ASP A 54 -24.94 3.29 -42.21
C ASP A 54 -24.29 2.34 -43.23
N VAL A 55 -24.17 1.07 -42.83
CA VAL A 55 -23.61 -0.04 -43.62
C VAL A 55 -24.46 -0.34 -44.86
N ALA A 56 -25.78 -0.13 -44.78
CA ALA A 56 -26.68 -0.38 -45.90
C ALA A 56 -26.56 0.66 -47.03
N SER A 57 -26.06 1.86 -46.71
CA SER A 57 -25.90 2.98 -47.65
C SER A 57 -24.55 3.69 -47.44
N PRO A 58 -23.41 3.03 -47.71
CA PRO A 58 -22.10 3.57 -47.38
C PRO A 58 -21.73 4.72 -48.32
N SER A 59 -21.92 5.96 -47.88
CA SER A 59 -21.38 7.12 -48.58
C SER A 59 -19.87 7.23 -48.33
N LYS A 60 -19.06 7.13 -49.39
CA LYS A 60 -17.59 7.29 -49.31
C LYS A 60 -17.14 8.67 -48.79
N THR A 61 -17.98 9.71 -48.90
CA THR A 61 -17.63 11.09 -48.53
C THR A 61 -17.84 11.42 -47.06
N ALA A 62 -18.37 10.49 -46.25
CA ALA A 62 -18.76 10.79 -44.87
C ALA A 62 -17.66 10.49 -43.81
N LEU A 63 -16.71 9.58 -44.07
CA LEU A 63 -15.73 9.13 -43.08
C LEU A 63 -14.28 9.27 -43.60
N PRO A 64 -13.35 9.81 -42.79
CA PRO A 64 -11.93 9.82 -43.14
C PRO A 64 -11.37 8.39 -43.20
N GLU A 65 -10.26 8.20 -43.92
CA GLU A 65 -9.48 6.96 -43.81
C GLU A 65 -9.00 6.78 -42.37
N ALA A 66 -9.10 5.57 -41.84
CA ALA A 66 -8.77 5.26 -40.46
C ALA A 66 -7.64 4.24 -40.34
N ASP A 67 -6.71 4.49 -39.41
CA ASP A 67 -5.65 3.54 -39.04
C ASP A 67 -6.20 2.36 -38.20
N LEU A 68 -7.29 2.58 -37.45
CA LEU A 68 -8.01 1.56 -36.68
C LEU A 68 -9.52 1.76 -36.77
N LEU A 69 -10.23 0.75 -37.25
CA LEU A 69 -11.70 0.67 -37.20
C LEU A 69 -12.13 -0.31 -36.11
N VAL A 70 -13.08 0.08 -35.27
CA VAL A 70 -13.62 -0.79 -34.22
C VAL A 70 -15.11 -1.01 -34.46
N ALA A 71 -15.50 -2.26 -34.64
CA ALA A 71 -16.87 -2.66 -34.91
C ALA A 71 -17.36 -3.73 -33.94
N ARG A 72 -18.66 -3.73 -33.69
CA ARG A 72 -19.39 -4.81 -33.01
C ARG A 72 -20.43 -5.34 -33.98
N ASP A 73 -20.63 -6.65 -33.93
CA ASP A 73 -21.42 -7.49 -34.83
C ASP A 73 -22.61 -6.84 -35.54
N ALA A 74 -22.80 -7.23 -36.80
CA ALA A 74 -23.91 -6.88 -37.67
C ALA A 74 -24.78 -8.12 -37.95
N VAL A 75 -26.10 -7.97 -37.92
CA VAL A 75 -27.03 -9.11 -37.98
C VAL A 75 -27.24 -9.59 -39.44
N GLY A 76 -26.70 -10.76 -39.81
CA GLY A 76 -27.03 -11.51 -41.04
C GLY A 76 -25.93 -11.59 -42.12
N SER A 77 -25.98 -12.57 -43.02
CA SER A 77 -24.91 -12.85 -44.02
C SER A 77 -24.72 -11.74 -45.05
N LYS A 78 -25.80 -11.21 -45.63
CA LYS A 78 -25.75 -10.03 -46.52
C LYS A 78 -25.26 -8.77 -45.80
N ALA A 79 -25.47 -8.68 -44.48
CA ALA A 79 -24.99 -7.58 -43.67
C ALA A 79 -23.49 -7.71 -43.36
N LEU A 80 -22.96 -8.93 -43.24
CA LEU A 80 -21.53 -9.18 -43.06
C LEU A 80 -20.72 -8.78 -44.30
N GLU A 81 -21.14 -9.16 -45.50
CA GLU A 81 -20.47 -8.78 -46.75
C GLU A 81 -20.44 -7.25 -46.91
N ALA A 82 -21.59 -6.60 -46.79
CA ALA A 82 -21.70 -5.15 -46.86
C ALA A 82 -20.86 -4.44 -45.79
N LEU A 83 -20.83 -4.96 -44.56
CA LEU A 83 -19.97 -4.45 -43.48
C LEU A 83 -18.50 -4.60 -43.84
N THR A 84 -18.09 -5.76 -44.34
CA THR A 84 -16.69 -6.00 -44.71
C THR A 84 -16.25 -5.13 -45.88
N ASP A 85 -17.11 -4.90 -46.88
CA ASP A 85 -16.85 -3.99 -48.01
C ASP A 85 -16.70 -2.54 -47.54
N ALA A 86 -17.58 -2.11 -46.64
CA ALA A 86 -17.52 -0.79 -46.04
C ALA A 86 -16.25 -0.56 -45.19
N LEU A 87 -15.90 -1.53 -44.33
CA LEU A 87 -14.68 -1.47 -43.53
C LEU A 87 -13.42 -1.56 -44.40
N ALA A 88 -13.46 -2.33 -45.49
CA ALA A 88 -12.39 -2.39 -46.47
C ALA A 88 -12.16 -1.04 -47.16
N ALA A 89 -13.23 -0.35 -47.52
CA ALA A 89 -13.16 0.95 -48.19
C ALA A 89 -12.56 2.04 -47.28
N GLN A 90 -12.91 2.06 -45.98
CA GLN A 90 -12.48 3.14 -45.06
C GLN A 90 -11.19 2.83 -44.28
N SER A 91 -10.69 1.59 -44.35
CA SER A 91 -9.42 1.23 -43.72
C SER A 91 -8.24 1.66 -44.59
N ARG A 92 -7.30 2.39 -44.00
CA ARG A 92 -6.03 2.72 -44.65
C ARG A 92 -5.21 1.47 -44.93
N GLU A 93 -4.37 1.49 -45.96
CA GLU A 93 -3.39 0.42 -46.18
C GLU A 93 -2.51 0.20 -44.95
N GLY A 94 -2.29 -1.07 -44.58
CA GLY A 94 -1.55 -1.43 -43.37
C GLY A 94 -2.31 -1.21 -42.05
N GLY A 95 -3.50 -0.60 -42.09
CA GLY A 95 -4.37 -0.34 -40.94
C GLY A 95 -5.07 -1.58 -40.38
N PHE A 96 -5.82 -1.38 -39.29
CA PHE A 96 -6.41 -2.45 -38.49
C PHE A 96 -7.94 -2.37 -38.41
N VAL A 97 -8.58 -3.52 -38.29
CA VAL A 97 -10.00 -3.66 -37.96
C VAL A 97 -10.13 -4.56 -36.74
N LEU A 98 -10.69 -4.03 -35.65
CA LEU A 98 -11.05 -4.80 -34.47
C LEU A 98 -12.55 -5.09 -34.49
N LEU A 99 -12.91 -6.36 -34.68
CA LEU A 99 -14.28 -6.82 -34.73
C LEU A 99 -14.63 -7.62 -33.48
N SER A 100 -15.69 -7.20 -32.79
CA SER A 100 -16.33 -7.96 -31.71
C SER A 100 -17.50 -8.75 -32.28
N LEU A 101 -17.34 -10.07 -32.33
CA LEU A 101 -18.26 -11.03 -32.93
C LEU A 101 -18.92 -11.87 -31.85
N ARG A 102 -20.21 -12.15 -32.02
CA ARG A 102 -20.89 -13.17 -31.22
C ARG A 102 -20.82 -14.53 -31.91
N THR A 103 -20.22 -15.52 -31.24
CA THR A 103 -19.97 -16.86 -31.82
C THR A 103 -20.97 -17.90 -31.35
N ALA A 104 -21.68 -17.67 -30.24
CA ALA A 104 -22.73 -18.54 -29.74
C ALA A 104 -23.83 -17.75 -28.99
N LEU A 105 -25.01 -18.35 -28.89
CA LEU A 105 -26.13 -17.84 -28.09
C LEU A 105 -26.15 -18.53 -26.73
N THR A 106 -26.51 -17.79 -25.68
CA THR A 106 -26.77 -18.37 -24.36
C THR A 106 -28.15 -19.06 -24.30
N PRO A 107 -28.39 -19.97 -23.35
CA PRO A 107 -29.72 -20.58 -23.15
C PRO A 107 -30.86 -19.57 -23.04
N ALA A 108 -30.64 -18.45 -22.34
CA ALA A 108 -31.62 -17.38 -22.22
C ALA A 108 -31.90 -16.70 -23.56
N GLU A 109 -30.88 -16.47 -24.38
CA GLU A 109 -31.03 -15.85 -25.70
C GLU A 109 -31.68 -16.77 -26.72
N MET A 110 -31.38 -18.07 -26.68
CA MET A 110 -32.10 -19.07 -27.48
C MET A 110 -33.59 -19.09 -27.11
N PHE A 111 -33.91 -19.05 -25.82
CA PHE A 111 -35.29 -18.96 -25.34
C PHE A 111 -35.98 -17.67 -25.79
N LEU A 112 -35.35 -16.50 -25.59
CA LEU A 112 -35.89 -15.19 -25.98
C LEU A 112 -36.05 -15.06 -27.49
N SER A 113 -35.12 -15.59 -28.29
CA SER A 113 -35.23 -15.62 -29.75
C SER A 113 -36.44 -16.45 -30.20
N THR A 114 -36.69 -17.57 -29.51
CA THR A 114 -37.83 -18.46 -29.79
C THR A 114 -39.15 -17.82 -29.40
N VAL A 115 -39.24 -17.22 -28.21
CA VAL A 115 -40.46 -16.59 -27.68
C VAL A 115 -40.78 -15.28 -28.40
N GLY A 116 -39.77 -14.45 -28.66
CA GLY A 116 -39.90 -13.15 -29.31
C GLY A 116 -40.02 -13.22 -30.83
N LYS A 117 -39.84 -14.39 -31.45
CA LYS A 117 -39.78 -14.58 -32.91
C LYS A 117 -38.76 -13.68 -33.63
N VAL A 118 -37.76 -13.18 -32.90
CA VAL A 118 -36.65 -12.41 -33.47
C VAL A 118 -35.48 -13.37 -33.68
N PRO A 119 -35.10 -13.69 -34.93
CA PRO A 119 -34.01 -14.62 -35.19
C PRO A 119 -32.67 -14.01 -34.78
N LEU A 120 -32.08 -14.48 -33.69
CA LEU A 120 -30.71 -14.14 -33.33
C LEU A 120 -29.75 -14.99 -34.16
N ARG A 121 -28.94 -14.36 -34.99
CA ARG A 121 -27.95 -15.04 -35.84
C ARG A 121 -26.55 -14.86 -35.25
N VAL A 122 -25.77 -15.92 -35.29
CA VAL A 122 -24.33 -15.90 -34.97
C VAL A 122 -23.57 -16.31 -36.22
N HIS A 123 -22.45 -15.64 -36.48
CA HIS A 123 -21.56 -16.04 -37.56
C HIS A 123 -20.48 -16.98 -37.03
N SER A 124 -20.16 -18.02 -37.80
CA SER A 124 -18.97 -18.81 -37.51
C SER A 124 -17.74 -17.95 -37.74
N ARG A 125 -16.72 -18.12 -36.89
CA ARG A 125 -15.44 -17.41 -37.02
C ARG A 125 -14.86 -17.57 -38.41
N ASP A 126 -14.88 -18.79 -38.94
CA ASP A 126 -14.22 -19.13 -40.21
C ASP A 126 -14.90 -18.42 -41.40
N SER A 127 -16.24 -18.23 -41.35
CA SER A 127 -16.98 -17.45 -42.34
C SER A 127 -16.61 -15.96 -42.30
N VAL A 128 -16.46 -15.39 -41.11
CA VAL A 128 -16.03 -13.99 -40.96
C VAL A 128 -14.60 -13.80 -41.44
N GLU A 129 -13.70 -14.70 -41.07
CA GLU A 129 -12.32 -14.66 -41.52
C GLU A 129 -12.20 -14.76 -43.04
N ALA A 130 -12.96 -15.66 -43.67
CA ALA A 130 -13.01 -15.79 -45.13
C ALA A 130 -13.48 -14.48 -45.81
N ALA A 131 -14.56 -13.87 -45.32
CA ALA A 131 -15.08 -12.62 -45.88
C ALA A 131 -14.07 -11.47 -45.82
N PHE A 132 -13.35 -11.34 -44.70
CA PHE A 132 -12.26 -10.36 -44.57
C PHE A 132 -11.06 -10.71 -45.48
N ARG A 133 -10.73 -12.00 -45.61
CA ARG A 133 -9.62 -12.47 -46.46
C ARG A 133 -9.82 -12.14 -47.93
N GLU A 134 -11.03 -12.31 -48.45
CA GLU A 134 -11.41 -11.94 -49.82
C GLU A 134 -11.20 -10.44 -50.11
N ARG A 135 -11.29 -9.61 -49.08
CA ARG A 135 -11.14 -8.14 -49.15
C ARG A 135 -9.74 -7.66 -48.77
N GLY A 136 -8.76 -8.56 -48.81
CA GLY A 136 -7.35 -8.22 -48.58
C GLY A 136 -6.97 -8.04 -47.11
N PHE A 137 -7.76 -8.55 -46.17
CA PHE A 137 -7.38 -8.56 -44.76
C PHE A 137 -6.77 -9.89 -44.32
N ARG A 138 -5.98 -9.85 -43.25
CA ARG A 138 -5.47 -11.04 -42.56
C ARG A 138 -5.77 -10.97 -41.07
N LEU A 139 -6.16 -12.09 -40.48
CA LEU A 139 -6.30 -12.20 -39.04
C LEU A 139 -4.92 -12.17 -38.37
N VAL A 140 -4.68 -11.21 -37.49
CA VAL A 140 -3.42 -10.99 -36.78
C VAL A 140 -3.56 -11.10 -35.26
N GLY A 141 -4.78 -11.12 -34.75
CA GLY A 141 -5.05 -11.33 -33.33
C GLY A 141 -6.41 -11.97 -33.10
N LEU A 142 -6.48 -12.92 -32.17
CA LEU A 142 -7.70 -13.61 -31.79
C LEU A 142 -7.77 -13.71 -30.26
N ARG A 143 -8.88 -13.26 -29.69
CA ARG A 143 -9.25 -13.54 -28.29
C ARG A 143 -10.69 -14.01 -28.27
N SER A 144 -10.94 -15.21 -27.78
CA SER A 144 -12.30 -15.77 -27.72
C SER A 144 -12.61 -16.30 -26.32
N ASN A 145 -13.89 -16.28 -25.99
CA ASN A 145 -14.48 -17.03 -24.88
C ASN A 145 -15.59 -17.95 -25.44
N ASN A 146 -16.40 -18.55 -24.57
CA ASN A 146 -17.43 -19.51 -24.98
C ASN A 146 -18.58 -18.90 -25.82
N VAL A 147 -18.72 -17.57 -25.84
CA VAL A 147 -19.91 -16.87 -26.39
C VAL A 147 -19.54 -15.77 -27.40
N SER A 148 -18.32 -15.26 -27.38
CA SER A 148 -17.87 -14.15 -28.19
C SER A 148 -16.39 -14.26 -28.57
N ALA A 149 -16.03 -13.65 -29.69
CA ALA A 149 -14.67 -13.52 -30.17
C ALA A 149 -14.35 -12.07 -30.53
N LEU A 150 -13.14 -11.63 -30.19
CA LEU A 150 -12.52 -10.41 -30.67
C LEU A 150 -11.47 -10.81 -31.72
N LEU A 151 -11.69 -10.33 -32.94
CA LEU A 151 -10.87 -10.58 -34.11
C LEU A 151 -10.19 -9.29 -34.50
N LEU A 152 -8.86 -9.29 -34.52
CA LEU A 152 -8.05 -8.18 -35.01
C LEU A 152 -7.53 -8.55 -36.40
N PHE A 153 -8.02 -7.83 -37.40
CA PHE A 153 -7.59 -7.94 -38.77
C PHE A 153 -6.64 -6.81 -39.14
N ARG A 154 -5.75 -7.09 -40.09
CA ARG A 154 -4.87 -6.10 -40.71
C ARG A 154 -5.09 -6.07 -42.22
N LYS A 155 -5.21 -4.88 -42.79
CA LYS A 155 -5.30 -4.68 -44.23
C LYS A 155 -3.93 -4.84 -44.88
N ARG A 156 -3.85 -5.66 -45.94
CA ARG A 156 -2.60 -5.84 -46.71
C ARG A 156 -2.27 -4.55 -47.46
N LEU A 157 -0.97 -4.32 -47.67
CA LEU A 157 -0.48 -3.27 -48.57
C LEU A 157 -0.89 -3.62 -50.01
N ALA A 158 -1.20 -2.63 -50.84
CA ALA A 158 -1.56 -2.86 -52.23
C ALA A 158 -0.41 -3.47 -53.05
N THR A 159 0.83 -3.07 -52.74
CA THR A 159 2.06 -3.63 -53.31
C THR A 159 2.94 -4.17 -52.19
N PRO A 160 2.71 -5.40 -51.70
CA PRO A 160 3.53 -5.96 -50.63
C PRO A 160 4.94 -6.22 -51.17
N ALA A 161 5.96 -5.73 -50.45
CA ALA A 161 7.34 -6.08 -50.76
C ALA A 161 7.58 -7.56 -50.45
N GLY A 162 8.14 -8.30 -51.40
CA GLY A 162 8.47 -9.70 -51.20
C GLY A 162 9.56 -9.90 -50.15
N ALA A 163 9.69 -11.14 -49.66
CA ALA A 163 10.65 -11.51 -48.63
C ALA A 163 12.12 -11.25 -49.05
N GLU A 164 12.38 -11.18 -50.36
CA GLU A 164 13.69 -10.88 -50.96
C GLU A 164 14.10 -9.40 -50.84
N LYS A 165 13.16 -8.49 -50.57
CA LYS A 165 13.43 -7.06 -50.38
C LYS A 165 13.55 -6.65 -48.91
N GLN A 166 13.44 -7.62 -48.00
CA GLN A 166 13.54 -7.42 -46.56
C GLN A 166 14.99 -7.57 -46.13
N ALA A 167 15.47 -6.66 -45.27
CA ALA A 167 16.76 -6.84 -44.60
C ALA A 167 16.55 -7.66 -43.33
N VAL A 168 17.47 -8.58 -43.03
CA VAL A 168 17.47 -9.38 -41.80
C VAL A 168 18.78 -9.16 -41.08
N ILE A 169 18.72 -8.61 -39.86
CA ILE A 169 19.89 -8.33 -39.02
C ILE A 169 19.79 -9.22 -37.78
N ARG A 170 20.86 -9.97 -37.50
CA ARG A 170 20.96 -10.82 -36.30
C ARG A 170 21.48 -10.00 -35.13
N VAL A 171 20.73 -9.99 -34.04
CA VAL A 171 21.01 -9.19 -32.84
C VAL A 171 21.34 -10.14 -31.70
N GLY A 172 22.63 -10.22 -31.37
CA GLY A 172 23.17 -11.08 -30.32
C GLY A 172 24.00 -10.32 -29.29
N SER A 173 24.15 -10.91 -28.11
CA SER A 173 24.92 -10.38 -26.99
C SER A 173 26.44 -10.54 -27.15
N GLY A 174 26.90 -11.54 -27.93
CA GLY A 174 28.32 -11.84 -28.11
C GLY A 174 29.07 -10.94 -29.10
N ASN A 175 28.37 -10.35 -30.08
CA ASN A 175 28.94 -9.41 -31.04
C ASN A 175 27.96 -8.25 -31.26
N LEU A 176 28.39 -7.03 -30.98
CA LEU A 176 27.59 -5.82 -31.08
C LEU A 176 27.79 -5.06 -32.41
N GLY A 177 28.50 -5.64 -33.38
CA GLY A 177 28.71 -5.04 -34.71
C GLY A 177 27.41 -4.76 -35.48
N TRP A 178 26.32 -5.43 -35.12
CA TRP A 178 24.98 -5.16 -35.66
C TRP A 178 24.50 -3.73 -35.36
N VAL A 179 25.07 -3.00 -34.40
CA VAL A 179 24.71 -1.59 -34.12
C VAL A 179 25.01 -0.72 -35.34
N GLU A 180 26.20 -0.87 -35.94
CA GLU A 180 26.57 -0.13 -37.15
C GLU A 180 25.76 -0.59 -38.37
N GLU A 181 25.41 -1.88 -38.43
CA GLU A 181 24.55 -2.42 -39.49
C GLU A 181 23.14 -1.84 -39.44
N ILE A 182 22.53 -1.78 -38.24
CA ILE A 182 21.23 -1.16 -38.02
C ILE A 182 21.30 0.32 -38.40
N LYS A 183 22.35 1.04 -38.00
CA LYS A 183 22.55 2.44 -38.35
C LYS A 183 22.60 2.67 -39.85
N ALA A 184 23.42 1.90 -40.57
CA ALA A 184 23.50 1.97 -42.03
C ALA A 184 22.16 1.65 -42.71
N LYS A 185 21.47 0.60 -42.24
CA LYS A 185 20.17 0.20 -42.79
C LYS A 185 19.05 1.16 -42.44
N ALA A 186 19.06 1.78 -41.27
CA ALA A 186 18.08 2.79 -40.90
C ALA A 186 18.16 3.99 -41.85
N THR A 187 19.36 4.47 -42.19
CA THR A 187 19.54 5.54 -43.18
C THR A 187 19.11 5.09 -44.59
N GLU A 188 19.52 3.90 -45.03
CA GLU A 188 19.11 3.37 -46.35
C GLU A 188 17.58 3.25 -46.46
N TYR A 189 16.91 2.80 -45.40
CA TYR A 189 15.48 2.52 -45.43
C TYR A 189 14.58 3.75 -45.25
N GLN A 190 15.14 4.91 -44.89
CA GLN A 190 14.37 6.17 -44.83
C GLN A 190 13.74 6.56 -46.16
N GLU A 191 14.40 6.23 -47.27
CA GLU A 191 13.94 6.55 -48.62
C GLU A 191 13.20 5.37 -49.28
N ARG A 192 13.08 4.23 -48.60
CA ARG A 192 12.48 3.02 -49.15
C ARG A 192 10.94 3.05 -49.08
N PRO A 193 10.24 2.40 -50.02
CA PRO A 193 8.79 2.28 -49.95
C PRO A 193 8.31 1.55 -48.70
N VAL A 194 7.12 1.94 -48.22
CA VAL A 194 6.43 1.25 -47.11
C VAL A 194 6.27 -0.24 -47.43
N GLY A 195 6.67 -1.09 -46.48
CA GLY A 195 6.61 -2.55 -46.61
C GLY A 195 7.97 -3.22 -46.88
N GLU A 196 8.97 -2.47 -47.36
CA GLU A 196 10.38 -2.92 -47.31
C GLU A 196 10.90 -2.68 -45.89
N ASN A 197 11.09 -3.72 -45.08
CA ASN A 197 11.41 -3.60 -43.66
C ASN A 197 12.80 -4.18 -43.31
N VAL A 198 13.29 -3.76 -42.15
CA VAL A 198 14.47 -4.30 -41.48
C VAL A 198 14.01 -5.16 -40.30
N TRP A 199 14.29 -6.45 -40.34
CA TRP A 199 13.91 -7.44 -39.35
C TRP A 199 15.07 -7.71 -38.39
N LEU A 200 14.93 -7.25 -37.15
CA LEU A 200 15.85 -7.52 -36.06
C LEU A 200 15.52 -8.87 -35.44
N VAL A 201 16.41 -9.85 -35.61
CA VAL A 201 16.19 -11.23 -35.17
C VAL A 201 17.12 -11.53 -34.01
N ALA A 202 16.55 -11.73 -32.83
CA ALA A 202 17.32 -12.08 -31.64
C ALA A 202 18.01 -13.43 -31.78
N GLU A 203 19.30 -13.48 -31.49
CA GLU A 203 20.06 -14.73 -31.39
C GLU A 203 19.91 -15.35 -29.99
N ASP A 204 19.96 -14.52 -28.94
CA ASP A 204 19.86 -14.98 -27.55
C ASP A 204 18.41 -15.35 -27.20
N MET A 205 18.20 -16.61 -26.83
CA MET A 205 16.90 -17.11 -26.36
C MET A 205 16.62 -16.59 -24.95
N GLY A 206 15.42 -16.02 -24.73
CA GLY A 206 14.92 -15.63 -23.42
C GLY A 206 15.50 -14.34 -22.82
N THR A 207 16.73 -13.94 -23.17
CA THR A 207 17.45 -12.81 -22.54
C THR A 207 17.73 -11.63 -23.48
N SER A 208 17.33 -11.69 -24.76
CA SER A 208 17.54 -10.60 -25.70
C SER A 208 16.62 -9.39 -25.45
N GLY A 209 17.21 -8.19 -25.43
CA GLY A 209 16.52 -6.91 -25.28
C GLY A 209 15.88 -6.36 -26.56
N VAL A 210 15.80 -7.14 -27.65
CA VAL A 210 15.41 -6.66 -28.99
C VAL A 210 14.04 -5.96 -29.01
N VAL A 211 13.09 -6.40 -28.19
CA VAL A 211 11.76 -5.77 -28.11
C VAL A 211 11.85 -4.34 -27.57
N GLY A 212 12.69 -4.12 -26.56
CA GLY A 212 12.98 -2.79 -26.02
C GLY A 212 13.69 -1.91 -27.04
N LEU A 213 14.71 -2.46 -27.71
CA LEU A 213 15.44 -1.78 -28.77
C LEU A 213 14.51 -1.33 -29.91
N THR A 214 13.63 -2.21 -30.40
CA THR A 214 12.64 -1.87 -31.42
C THR A 214 11.73 -0.74 -30.98
N ASN A 215 11.28 -0.71 -29.72
CA ASN A 215 10.45 0.40 -29.23
C ASN A 215 11.17 1.75 -29.31
N CYS A 216 12.47 1.80 -29.02
CA CYS A 216 13.27 3.02 -29.15
C CYS A 216 13.43 3.42 -30.62
N LEU A 217 13.92 2.51 -31.47
CA LEU A 217 14.19 2.79 -32.88
C LEU A 217 12.95 3.22 -33.66
N ARG A 218 11.78 2.73 -33.28
CA ARG A 218 10.51 3.13 -33.89
C ARG A 218 10.14 4.60 -33.72
N GLN A 219 10.71 5.25 -32.70
CA GLN A 219 10.48 6.67 -32.45
C GLN A 219 11.56 7.55 -33.10
N GLU A 220 12.54 6.95 -33.78
CA GLU A 220 13.58 7.63 -34.53
C GLU A 220 13.30 7.65 -36.04
N THR A 221 14.01 8.49 -36.78
CA THR A 221 13.85 8.65 -38.22
C THR A 221 14.11 7.33 -38.97
N GLY A 222 13.14 6.88 -39.76
CA GLY A 222 13.19 5.58 -40.44
C GLY A 222 12.69 4.39 -39.59
N GLY A 223 12.24 4.65 -38.36
CA GLY A 223 11.74 3.65 -37.43
C GLY A 223 10.53 2.84 -37.89
N ASP A 224 9.73 3.39 -38.83
CA ASP A 224 8.55 2.71 -39.39
C ASP A 224 8.88 1.43 -40.17
N HIS A 225 10.14 1.27 -40.61
CA HIS A 225 10.63 0.07 -41.30
C HIS A 225 11.14 -1.00 -40.34
N ILE A 226 11.26 -0.73 -39.04
CA ILE A 226 11.84 -1.68 -38.09
C ILE A 226 10.79 -2.70 -37.64
N ARG A 227 11.16 -3.98 -37.68
CA ARG A 227 10.41 -5.14 -37.15
C ARG A 227 11.33 -5.95 -36.24
N CYS A 228 10.76 -6.71 -35.30
CA CYS A 228 11.56 -7.66 -34.54
C CYS A 228 10.95 -9.06 -34.42
N VAL A 229 11.84 -10.03 -34.27
CA VAL A 229 11.56 -11.44 -34.03
C VAL A 229 12.36 -11.90 -32.82
N PHE A 230 11.66 -12.44 -31.81
CA PHE A 230 12.28 -12.86 -30.55
C PHE A 230 11.70 -14.19 -30.07
N ASN A 231 12.56 -15.07 -29.57
CA ASN A 231 12.13 -16.28 -28.87
C ASN A 231 12.22 -16.08 -27.35
N ALA A 232 11.05 -15.96 -26.72
CA ALA A 232 10.88 -15.79 -25.27
C ALA A 232 10.51 -17.11 -24.55
N SER A 233 10.73 -18.26 -25.20
CA SER A 233 10.44 -19.58 -24.61
C SER A 233 11.35 -19.83 -23.40
N LEU A 234 10.75 -20.31 -22.30
CA LEU A 234 11.48 -20.61 -21.06
C LEU A 234 11.84 -22.10 -20.95
N LYS A 235 11.30 -22.94 -21.83
CA LYS A 235 11.54 -24.38 -21.88
C LYS A 235 12.30 -24.72 -23.16
N GLY A 236 13.13 -25.76 -23.12
CA GLY A 236 13.73 -26.34 -24.33
C GLY A 236 12.63 -26.80 -25.30
N GLY A 237 12.87 -26.64 -26.61
CA GLY A 237 11.87 -26.95 -27.65
C GLY A 237 12.23 -26.37 -29.01
N ALA A 238 11.25 -26.35 -29.92
CA ALA A 238 11.42 -25.78 -31.25
C ALA A 238 11.81 -24.30 -31.17
N ASN A 239 12.83 -23.92 -31.96
CA ASN A 239 13.28 -22.54 -32.07
C ASN A 239 13.12 -22.05 -33.52
N PRO A 240 11.90 -21.69 -33.96
CA PRO A 240 11.67 -21.20 -35.31
C PRO A 240 12.43 -19.90 -35.61
N VAL A 241 12.82 -19.14 -34.57
CA VAL A 241 13.59 -17.91 -34.70
C VAL A 241 15.05 -18.17 -35.10
N ALA A 242 15.64 -19.30 -34.69
CA ALA A 242 16.97 -19.69 -35.15
C ALA A 242 16.99 -19.90 -36.67
N ASN A 243 15.95 -20.54 -37.21
CA ASN A 243 15.81 -20.84 -38.64
C ASN A 243 15.35 -19.65 -39.49
N PHE A 244 15.11 -18.49 -38.88
CA PHE A 244 14.61 -17.30 -39.57
C PHE A 244 15.66 -16.70 -40.51
N GLN A 245 15.63 -17.08 -41.78
CA GLN A 245 16.54 -16.58 -42.81
C GLN A 245 15.78 -15.86 -43.92
N PRO A 246 16.42 -14.97 -44.70
CA PRO A 246 15.83 -14.40 -45.91
C PRO A 246 15.19 -15.50 -46.78
N ALA A 247 13.96 -15.25 -47.25
CA ALA A 247 13.11 -16.20 -47.98
C ALA A 247 12.77 -17.57 -47.32
N SER A 248 13.09 -17.82 -46.04
CA SER A 248 12.61 -19.00 -45.29
C SER A 248 11.08 -19.02 -45.14
N SER A 249 10.50 -20.19 -44.82
CA SER A 249 9.05 -20.34 -44.60
C SER A 249 8.53 -19.40 -43.51
N GLU A 250 9.23 -19.37 -42.38
CA GLU A 250 8.91 -18.55 -41.22
C GLU A 250 9.04 -17.06 -41.53
N HIS A 251 10.06 -16.69 -42.31
CA HIS A 251 10.23 -15.30 -42.76
C HIS A 251 9.11 -14.88 -43.70
N LYS A 252 8.75 -15.69 -44.69
CA LYS A 252 7.62 -15.41 -45.59
C LYS A 252 6.33 -15.23 -44.81
N GLU A 253 6.04 -16.14 -43.88
CA GLU A 253 4.85 -16.05 -43.05
C GLU A 253 4.81 -14.73 -42.26
N LEU A 254 5.88 -14.40 -41.54
CA LEU A 254 5.92 -13.17 -40.72
C LEU A 254 5.90 -11.90 -41.57
N VAL A 255 6.56 -11.87 -42.73
CA VAL A 255 6.50 -10.74 -43.67
C VAL A 255 5.09 -10.51 -44.17
N GLU A 256 4.34 -11.57 -44.46
CA GLU A 256 2.95 -11.43 -44.86
C GLU A 256 2.01 -10.98 -43.72
N HIS A 257 2.39 -11.19 -42.46
CA HIS A 257 1.69 -10.62 -41.29
C HIS A 257 2.13 -9.17 -41.00
N ASP A 258 3.39 -8.84 -41.33
CA ASP A 258 4.09 -7.56 -41.18
C ASP A 258 4.04 -6.98 -39.74
N LEU A 259 3.74 -7.78 -38.72
CA LEU A 259 3.57 -7.26 -37.37
C LEU A 259 4.89 -6.72 -36.84
N VAL A 260 4.81 -5.62 -36.10
CA VAL A 260 5.99 -4.92 -35.61
C VAL A 260 6.81 -5.76 -34.61
N MET A 261 6.13 -6.52 -33.76
CA MET A 261 6.74 -7.38 -32.75
C MET A 261 6.23 -8.81 -32.90
N ASN A 262 7.15 -9.73 -33.11
CA ASN A 262 6.87 -11.15 -33.30
C ASN A 262 7.62 -11.94 -32.22
N VAL A 263 6.91 -12.28 -31.15
CA VAL A 263 7.47 -13.01 -30.02
C VAL A 263 6.95 -14.43 -30.04
N TYR A 264 7.86 -15.39 -30.18
CA TYR A 264 7.55 -16.81 -30.05
C TYR A 264 7.75 -17.25 -28.61
N ARG A 265 6.75 -17.90 -28.02
CA ARG A 265 6.83 -18.47 -26.68
C ARG A 265 6.05 -19.78 -26.59
N ASP A 266 6.75 -20.86 -26.25
CA ASP A 266 6.16 -22.16 -25.91
C ASP A 266 5.15 -22.67 -26.97
N GLY A 267 5.52 -22.60 -28.26
CA GLY A 267 4.67 -23.08 -29.36
C GLY A 267 3.77 -22.04 -30.02
N LYS A 268 3.73 -20.79 -29.53
CA LYS A 268 2.80 -19.76 -30.00
C LYS A 268 3.50 -18.45 -30.34
N TRP A 269 3.04 -17.84 -31.44
CA TRP A 269 3.40 -16.47 -31.80
C TRP A 269 2.50 -15.46 -31.10
N GLY A 270 3.07 -14.32 -30.73
CA GLY A 270 2.40 -13.22 -30.07
C GLY A 270 3.28 -11.97 -29.98
N SER A 271 2.99 -11.13 -29.00
CA SER A 271 3.74 -9.91 -28.70
C SER A 271 3.64 -9.61 -27.21
N PHE A 272 4.61 -8.87 -26.67
CA PHE A 272 4.47 -8.31 -25.32
C PHE A 272 3.44 -7.19 -25.33
N ARG A 273 2.53 -7.22 -24.35
CA ARG A 273 1.44 -6.26 -24.20
C ARG A 273 1.37 -5.78 -22.76
N HIS A 274 1.16 -4.49 -22.59
CA HIS A 274 0.87 -3.90 -21.29
C HIS A 274 -0.59 -4.18 -20.93
N THR A 275 -0.81 -4.61 -19.69
CA THR A 275 -2.15 -4.82 -19.14
C THR A 275 -2.29 -3.97 -17.90
N VAL A 276 -3.47 -3.38 -17.69
CA VAL A 276 -3.77 -2.73 -16.41
C VAL A 276 -3.78 -3.82 -15.34
N THR A 277 -2.81 -3.79 -14.43
CA THR A 277 -2.85 -4.64 -13.24
C THR A 277 -3.98 -4.13 -12.37
N GLN A 278 -5.12 -4.81 -12.40
CA GLN A 278 -6.20 -4.58 -11.44
C GLN A 278 -5.74 -5.05 -10.06
N SER A 279 -4.90 -4.28 -9.38
CA SER A 279 -4.83 -4.43 -7.93
C SER A 279 -6.11 -3.78 -7.40
N ARG A 280 -7.15 -4.60 -7.15
CA ARG A 280 -8.33 -4.25 -6.35
C ARG A 280 -7.86 -3.90 -4.92
N GLY A 281 -7.20 -2.75 -4.76
CA GLY A 281 -6.43 -2.42 -3.57
C GLY A 281 -5.07 -3.14 -3.50
N ALA A 282 -4.25 -2.74 -2.53
CA ALA A 282 -2.96 -3.38 -2.25
C ALA A 282 -3.15 -4.89 -1.99
N PRO A 283 -2.17 -5.75 -2.36
CA PRO A 283 -2.31 -7.19 -2.19
C PRO A 283 -2.64 -7.54 -0.74
N ARG A 284 -3.48 -8.54 -0.55
CA ARG A 284 -3.90 -9.03 0.76
C ARG A 284 -3.44 -10.46 0.95
N LEU A 285 -3.10 -10.80 2.20
CA LEU A 285 -2.82 -12.17 2.62
C LEU A 285 -3.59 -12.51 3.88
N TRP A 286 -3.80 -13.79 4.10
CA TRP A 286 -4.19 -14.32 5.40
C TRP A 286 -2.93 -14.54 6.23
N THR A 287 -2.83 -13.87 7.39
CA THR A 287 -1.67 -13.97 8.30
C THR A 287 -2.12 -14.10 9.75
N GLU A 288 -1.33 -14.78 10.57
CA GLU A 288 -1.52 -14.84 12.02
C GLU A 288 -0.94 -13.63 12.75
N GLN A 289 -0.07 -12.86 12.08
CA GLN A 289 0.60 -11.70 12.65
C GLN A 289 0.22 -10.46 11.85
N ALA A 290 -0.70 -9.67 12.41
CA ALA A 290 -1.20 -8.44 11.84
C ALA A 290 -1.39 -7.38 12.93
N PHE A 291 -1.32 -6.11 12.55
CA PHE A 291 -1.68 -4.98 13.38
C PHE A 291 -2.62 -4.03 12.64
N LEU A 292 -3.43 -3.30 13.39
CA LEU A 292 -4.37 -2.33 12.88
C LEU A 292 -3.68 -0.96 12.72
N ASN A 293 -3.89 -0.30 11.59
CA ASN A 293 -3.38 1.04 11.36
C ASN A 293 -4.29 1.86 10.43
N VAL A 294 -4.13 3.18 10.45
CA VAL A 294 -4.82 4.11 9.56
C VAL A 294 -3.96 4.33 8.31
N GLN A 295 -4.53 4.14 7.12
CA GLN A 295 -3.81 4.47 5.88
C GLN A 295 -3.65 5.99 5.70
N THR A 296 -4.73 6.72 5.93
CA THR A 296 -4.82 8.17 5.75
C THR A 296 -5.23 8.82 7.06
N ARG A 297 -4.27 9.49 7.73
CA ARG A 297 -4.56 10.20 8.99
C ARG A 297 -5.67 11.23 8.79
N GLY A 298 -6.59 11.30 9.74
CA GLY A 298 -7.81 12.12 9.66
C GLY A 298 -9.02 11.36 9.11
N ASP A 299 -8.82 10.24 8.41
CA ASP A 299 -9.90 9.43 7.85
C ASP A 299 -9.97 8.05 8.52
N LEU A 300 -10.93 7.91 9.43
CA LEU A 300 -11.18 6.66 10.16
C LEU A 300 -11.69 5.52 9.25
N SER A 301 -12.22 5.81 8.06
CA SER A 301 -12.64 4.75 7.11
C SER A 301 -11.45 4.02 6.49
N SER A 302 -10.24 4.57 6.64
CA SER A 302 -9.00 3.99 6.17
C SER A 302 -8.30 3.07 7.19
N LEU A 303 -8.98 2.74 8.30
CA LEU A 303 -8.51 1.78 9.30
C LEU A 303 -8.55 0.35 8.75
N GLN A 304 -7.39 -0.27 8.64
CA GLN A 304 -7.24 -1.61 8.06
C GLN A 304 -6.17 -2.43 8.77
N TRP A 305 -6.26 -3.76 8.63
CA TRP A 305 -5.25 -4.71 9.09
C TRP A 305 -4.07 -4.74 8.13
N TYR A 306 -2.86 -4.63 8.66
CA TYR A 306 -1.59 -4.73 7.94
C TYR A 306 -0.76 -5.89 8.48
N GLU A 307 -0.01 -6.53 7.61
CA GLU A 307 0.95 -7.56 7.99
C GLU A 307 1.98 -7.02 8.99
N SER A 308 2.19 -7.75 10.09
CA SER A 308 3.09 -7.31 11.17
C SER A 308 4.57 -7.55 10.84
N PRO A 309 5.47 -6.60 11.19
CA PRO A 309 6.91 -6.78 11.06
C PRO A 309 7.46 -7.93 11.93
N LEU A 310 6.72 -8.39 12.95
CA LEU A 310 7.13 -9.50 13.83
C LEU A 310 7.38 -10.80 13.06
N ARG A 311 6.82 -10.94 11.85
CA ARG A 311 7.09 -12.09 10.97
C ARG A 311 8.53 -12.09 10.46
N TYR A 312 9.10 -10.89 10.33
CA TYR A 312 10.40 -10.63 9.72
C TYR A 312 11.47 -10.32 10.77
N ARG A 313 11.05 -9.98 11.98
CA ARG A 313 11.91 -9.71 13.13
C ARG A 313 11.66 -10.77 14.19
N PRO A 314 12.59 -11.72 14.41
CA PRO A 314 12.52 -12.55 15.61
C PRO A 314 12.42 -11.60 16.81
N ALA A 315 11.51 -11.88 17.75
CA ALA A 315 11.51 -11.14 19.00
C ALA A 315 12.92 -11.26 19.60
N SER A 316 13.53 -10.12 19.91
CA SER A 316 14.78 -10.10 20.66
C SER A 316 14.59 -10.87 21.97
N ASP A 317 15.66 -11.46 22.51
CA ASP A 317 15.62 -12.31 23.70
C ASP A 317 14.99 -11.64 24.95
N ASP A 318 14.80 -10.32 24.93
CA ASP A 318 14.20 -9.50 25.99
C ASP A 318 12.67 -9.29 25.85
N ARG A 319 12.03 -9.71 24.77
CA ARG A 319 10.58 -9.52 24.54
C ARG A 319 9.80 -10.83 24.56
N VAL A 320 8.55 -10.76 25.02
CA VAL A 320 7.65 -11.92 25.07
C VAL A 320 6.58 -11.77 24.00
N LEU A 321 6.51 -12.73 23.06
CA LEU A 321 5.46 -12.75 22.04
C LEU A 321 4.13 -13.20 22.65
N CYS A 322 3.22 -12.25 22.83
CA CYS A 322 1.90 -12.52 23.40
C CYS A 322 0.84 -12.51 22.29
N SER A 323 -0.01 -13.53 22.30
CA SER A 323 -1.19 -13.61 21.46
C SER A 323 -2.30 -12.75 22.07
N VAL A 324 -2.80 -11.76 21.32
CA VAL A 324 -3.76 -10.76 21.82
C VAL A 324 -5.18 -11.28 21.70
N TYR A 325 -5.97 -11.11 22.77
CA TYR A 325 -7.39 -11.42 22.81
C TYR A 325 -8.21 -10.13 22.78
N TYR A 326 -7.82 -9.17 23.62
CA TYR A 326 -8.49 -7.89 23.71
C TYR A 326 -7.48 -6.75 23.62
N ALA A 327 -7.81 -5.76 22.79
CA ALA A 327 -7.00 -4.56 22.58
C ALA A 327 -7.86 -3.31 22.85
N PRO A 328 -7.70 -2.66 24.01
CA PRO A 328 -8.41 -1.43 24.34
C PRO A 328 -7.93 -0.22 23.55
N LEU A 329 -8.89 0.67 23.23
CA LEU A 329 -8.59 1.98 22.69
C LEU A 329 -8.29 2.97 23.83
N ASN A 330 -7.34 3.84 23.58
CA ASN A 330 -6.98 4.97 24.42
C ASN A 330 -7.23 6.29 23.68
N PHE A 331 -7.40 7.38 24.44
CA PHE A 331 -7.68 8.70 23.85
C PHE A 331 -6.58 9.14 22.88
N ARG A 332 -5.32 8.73 23.14
CA ARG A 332 -4.17 8.91 22.27
C ARG A 332 -4.40 8.30 20.88
N ASP A 333 -4.93 7.09 20.80
CA ASP A 333 -5.17 6.39 19.54
C ASP A 333 -6.17 7.17 18.67
N ILE A 334 -7.20 7.73 19.30
CA ILE A 334 -8.19 8.58 18.62
C ILE A 334 -7.56 9.87 18.12
N MET A 335 -6.77 10.57 18.96
CA MET A 335 -6.14 11.84 18.56
C MET A 335 -5.14 11.66 17.42
N LEU A 336 -4.40 10.55 17.40
CA LEU A 336 -3.48 10.20 16.30
C LEU A 336 -4.24 9.82 15.04
N ALA A 337 -5.27 8.96 15.15
CA ALA A 337 -6.07 8.53 14.00
C ALA A 337 -6.85 9.67 13.34
N THR A 338 -7.34 10.62 14.14
CA THR A 338 -8.06 11.82 13.67
C THR A 338 -7.14 12.98 13.26
N GLY A 339 -5.83 12.86 13.49
CA GLY A 339 -4.84 13.90 13.15
C GLY A 339 -4.81 15.12 14.07
N LYS A 340 -5.56 15.10 15.19
CA LYS A 340 -5.55 16.18 16.19
C LYS A 340 -4.26 16.28 17.00
N LEU A 341 -3.51 15.17 17.08
CA LEU A 341 -2.19 15.12 17.70
C LEU A 341 -1.16 14.72 16.63
N PRO A 342 -0.12 15.53 16.38
CA PRO A 342 0.97 15.12 15.50
C PRO A 342 1.79 14.00 16.16
N PRO A 343 2.35 13.04 15.39
CA PRO A 343 3.22 11.99 15.95
C PRO A 343 4.49 12.54 16.59
N ASP A 344 4.94 13.74 16.20
CA ASP A 344 6.11 14.41 16.78
C ASP A 344 5.92 14.75 18.27
N ALA A 345 4.67 14.77 18.75
CA ALA A 345 4.35 14.90 20.17
C ALA A 345 4.52 13.58 20.96
N LEU A 346 4.86 12.47 20.30
CA LEU A 346 5.15 11.19 20.95
C LEU A 346 6.63 11.12 21.34
N PRO A 347 6.96 10.59 22.54
CA PRO A 347 8.33 10.46 22.96
C PRO A 347 9.08 9.37 22.16
N GLY A 348 10.40 9.53 22.06
CA GLY A 348 11.29 8.57 21.40
C GLY A 348 11.20 8.60 19.88
N ASN A 349 11.53 7.49 19.24
CA ASN A 349 11.57 7.37 17.78
C ASN A 349 10.21 6.99 17.15
N LEU A 350 9.12 7.00 17.93
CA LEU A 350 7.78 6.59 17.48
C LEU A 350 7.23 7.47 16.35
N ALA A 351 7.68 8.72 16.23
CA ALA A 351 7.31 9.58 15.11
C ALA A 351 7.75 9.01 13.74
N THR A 352 8.81 8.21 13.73
CA THR A 352 9.31 7.49 12.54
C THR A 352 8.72 6.09 12.38
N SER A 353 7.89 5.64 13.35
CA SER A 353 7.21 4.35 13.26
C SER A 353 6.04 4.43 12.29
N ASP A 354 5.87 3.36 11.52
CA ASP A 354 4.73 3.17 10.63
C ASP A 354 3.40 3.13 11.39
N CYS A 355 3.41 2.54 12.59
CA CYS A 355 2.24 2.39 13.44
C CYS A 355 2.52 2.90 14.85
N VAL A 356 1.59 3.72 15.34
CA VAL A 356 1.66 4.36 16.67
C VAL A 356 0.42 4.09 17.53
N LEU A 357 -0.48 3.24 17.04
CA LEU A 357 -1.76 2.96 17.67
C LEU A 357 -1.69 1.72 18.57
N GLY A 358 -2.49 1.73 19.63
CA GLY A 358 -2.63 0.61 20.56
C GLY A 358 -1.54 0.63 21.63
N LEU A 359 -1.98 0.70 22.88
CA LEU A 359 -1.13 0.94 24.05
C LEU A 359 -1.15 -0.18 25.09
N GLU A 360 -2.14 -1.05 24.99
CA GLU A 360 -2.37 -2.11 25.97
C GLU A 360 -3.09 -3.26 25.29
N PHE A 361 -2.99 -4.41 25.94
CA PHE A 361 -3.64 -5.63 25.51
C PHE A 361 -3.87 -6.56 26.71
N SER A 362 -4.73 -7.54 26.51
CA SER A 362 -4.74 -8.77 27.29
C SER A 362 -4.71 -9.98 26.35
N GLY A 363 -4.20 -11.09 26.85
CA GLY A 363 -4.11 -12.30 26.07
C GLY A 363 -3.28 -13.38 26.74
N ARG A 364 -2.50 -14.09 25.94
CA ARG A 364 -1.70 -15.22 26.40
C ARG A 364 -0.25 -15.12 25.96
N ASP A 365 0.65 -15.51 26.84
CA ASP A 365 2.07 -15.66 26.51
C ASP A 365 2.35 -17.01 25.80
N PRO A 366 3.59 -17.29 25.35
CA PRO A 366 3.93 -18.55 24.68
C PRO A 366 3.72 -19.81 25.55
N SER A 367 3.70 -19.66 26.88
CA SER A 367 3.41 -20.75 27.81
C SER A 367 1.91 -20.99 28.02
N GLY A 368 1.05 -20.17 27.41
CA GLY A 368 -0.40 -20.21 27.54
C GLY A 368 -0.95 -19.49 28.76
N ARG A 369 -0.10 -18.81 29.55
CA ARG A 369 -0.52 -18.08 30.75
C ARG A 369 -1.31 -16.85 30.36
N ARG A 370 -2.32 -16.51 31.16
CA ARG A 370 -3.16 -15.33 30.96
C ARG A 370 -2.41 -14.08 31.42
N VAL A 371 -2.16 -13.17 30.50
CA VAL A 371 -1.36 -11.95 30.75
C VAL A 371 -2.10 -10.71 30.27
N MET A 372 -1.81 -9.59 30.93
CA MET A 372 -2.19 -8.25 30.47
C MET A 372 -0.95 -7.37 30.48
N GLY A 373 -0.86 -6.42 29.57
CA GLY A 373 0.34 -5.59 29.48
C GLY A 373 0.13 -4.29 28.74
N SER A 374 1.14 -3.42 28.89
CA SER A 374 1.23 -2.15 28.16
C SER A 374 2.37 -2.21 27.15
N VAL A 375 2.15 -1.61 25.98
CA VAL A 375 3.14 -1.51 24.89
C VAL A 375 3.24 -0.06 24.43
N ALA A 376 4.39 0.33 23.87
CA ALA A 376 4.59 1.71 23.40
C ALA A 376 3.68 2.06 22.20
N ALA A 377 3.48 1.08 21.31
CA ALA A 377 2.66 1.13 20.11
C ALA A 377 2.34 -0.30 19.64
N GLU A 378 1.56 -0.42 18.56
CA GLU A 378 1.20 -1.69 17.90
C GLU A 378 0.40 -2.66 18.80
N GLY A 379 -0.25 -2.15 19.85
CA GLY A 379 -1.04 -2.97 20.78
C GLY A 379 -2.34 -3.52 20.19
N MET A 380 -2.89 -2.84 19.17
CA MET A 380 -4.05 -3.33 18.41
C MET A 380 -3.57 -4.29 17.32
N ALA A 381 -3.17 -5.49 17.74
CA ALA A 381 -2.59 -6.51 16.90
C ALA A 381 -3.15 -7.90 17.24
N THR A 382 -2.85 -8.90 16.40
CA THR A 382 -3.11 -10.31 16.71
C THR A 382 -2.04 -10.91 17.63
N VAL A 383 -0.81 -10.40 17.51
CA VAL A 383 0.37 -10.77 18.32
C VAL A 383 1.17 -9.50 18.61
N VAL A 384 1.68 -9.38 19.83
CA VAL A 384 2.51 -8.26 20.26
C VAL A 384 3.82 -8.74 20.88
N ALA A 385 4.90 -8.00 20.65
CA ALA A 385 6.16 -8.18 21.37
C ALA A 385 6.13 -7.37 22.68
N ALA A 386 5.70 -8.01 23.76
CA ALA A 386 5.48 -7.37 25.04
C ALA A 386 6.78 -7.17 25.83
N ASP A 387 6.83 -6.06 26.56
CA ASP A 387 7.90 -5.76 27.52
C ASP A 387 7.64 -6.48 28.86
N PRO A 388 8.56 -7.34 29.35
CA PRO A 388 8.38 -8.00 30.63
C PRO A 388 8.18 -7.04 31.81
N GLY A 389 8.72 -5.81 31.73
CA GLY A 389 8.61 -4.80 32.78
C GLY A 389 7.22 -4.16 32.89
N PHE A 390 6.37 -4.31 31.89
CA PHE A 390 4.95 -3.90 31.91
C PHE A 390 4.04 -5.05 31.46
N LEU A 391 4.36 -6.26 31.94
CA LEU A 391 3.55 -7.45 31.78
C LEU A 391 3.14 -7.97 33.16
N TRP A 392 1.85 -8.22 33.35
CA TRP A 392 1.27 -8.75 34.59
C TRP A 392 0.46 -10.00 34.29
N GLU A 393 0.49 -10.95 35.23
CA GLU A 393 -0.39 -12.11 35.17
C GLU A 393 -1.82 -11.70 35.55
N VAL A 394 -2.80 -12.23 34.82
CA VAL A 394 -4.21 -11.91 35.04
C VAL A 394 -4.74 -12.75 36.20
N PRO A 395 -5.34 -12.12 37.24
CA PRO A 395 -5.98 -12.85 38.33
C PRO A 395 -7.04 -13.84 37.83
N ALA A 396 -7.15 -15.00 38.50
CA ALA A 396 -8.12 -16.04 38.12
C ALA A 396 -9.58 -15.57 38.12
N ALA A 397 -9.91 -14.59 38.96
CA ALA A 397 -11.25 -14.02 39.06
C ALA A 397 -11.64 -13.17 37.85
N TRP A 398 -10.67 -12.60 37.13
CA TRP A 398 -10.92 -11.66 36.04
C TRP A 398 -11.03 -12.41 34.71
N SER A 399 -11.89 -11.95 33.80
CA SER A 399 -11.82 -12.32 32.38
C SER A 399 -10.67 -11.59 31.68
N LEU A 400 -10.30 -12.02 30.48
CA LEU A 400 -9.30 -11.29 29.68
C LEU A 400 -9.86 -9.93 29.22
N GLU A 401 -11.16 -9.81 28.97
CA GLU A 401 -11.82 -8.55 28.66
C GLU A 401 -11.67 -7.54 29.80
N GLU A 402 -11.98 -7.97 31.03
CA GLU A 402 -11.82 -7.19 32.26
C GLU A 402 -10.37 -6.77 32.46
N ALA A 403 -9.43 -7.71 32.32
CA ALA A 403 -8.00 -7.47 32.49
C ALA A 403 -7.45 -6.45 31.48
N ALA A 404 -7.98 -6.43 30.25
CA ALA A 404 -7.54 -5.48 29.23
C ALA A 404 -7.75 -4.02 29.67
N THR A 405 -8.72 -3.74 30.55
CA THR A 405 -9.07 -2.37 30.94
C THR A 405 -8.11 -1.71 31.94
N VAL A 406 -7.19 -2.49 32.51
CA VAL A 406 -6.38 -2.12 33.69
C VAL A 406 -5.03 -1.47 33.34
N PRO A 407 -4.19 -2.01 32.43
CA PRO A 407 -2.78 -1.66 32.31
C PRO A 407 -2.51 -0.15 32.18
N VAL A 408 -3.05 0.53 31.16
CA VAL A 408 -2.76 1.95 30.92
C VAL A 408 -3.48 2.84 31.92
N ALA A 409 -4.73 2.52 32.26
CA ALA A 409 -5.55 3.34 33.16
C ALA A 409 -4.90 3.46 34.55
N TYR A 410 -4.53 2.33 35.15
CA TYR A 410 -3.92 2.31 36.47
C TYR A 410 -2.44 2.68 36.45
N SER A 411 -1.68 2.30 35.43
CA SER A 411 -0.28 2.75 35.32
C SER A 411 -0.19 4.27 35.22
N THR A 412 -1.09 4.89 34.44
CA THR A 412 -1.16 6.37 34.35
C THR A 412 -1.53 6.97 35.70
N ALA A 413 -2.55 6.45 36.38
CA ALA A 413 -3.01 6.98 37.66
C ALA A 413 -1.96 6.81 38.78
N TYR A 414 -1.32 5.64 38.91
CA TYR A 414 -0.24 5.43 39.87
C TYR A 414 0.98 6.31 39.58
N TYR A 415 1.38 6.41 38.32
CA TYR A 415 2.49 7.26 37.93
C TYR A 415 2.21 8.74 38.23
N ALA A 416 1.02 9.23 37.88
CA ALA A 416 0.61 10.60 38.13
C ALA A 416 0.48 10.89 39.64
N LEU A 417 -0.32 10.10 40.37
CA LEU A 417 -0.69 10.39 41.76
C LEU A 417 0.44 10.06 42.74
N LEU A 418 1.05 8.87 42.66
CA LEU A 418 1.99 8.42 43.68
C LEU A 418 3.45 8.67 43.31
N VAL A 419 3.85 8.45 42.06
CA VAL A 419 5.26 8.61 41.67
C VAL A 419 5.61 10.09 41.45
N ARG A 420 4.80 10.83 40.68
CA ARG A 420 5.08 12.23 40.33
C ARG A 420 4.41 13.21 41.28
N GLY A 421 3.15 12.97 41.64
CA GLY A 421 2.37 13.81 42.53
C GLY A 421 2.61 13.57 44.02
N ALA A 422 3.28 12.47 44.39
CA ALA A 422 3.57 12.12 45.79
C ALA A 422 2.35 12.25 46.72
N MET A 423 1.17 11.80 46.27
CA MET A 423 -0.08 11.92 47.01
C MET A 423 0.00 11.21 48.36
N HIS A 424 -0.49 11.88 49.40
CA HIS A 424 -0.55 11.40 50.77
C HIS A 424 -1.99 11.08 51.20
N PRO A 425 -2.18 10.14 52.14
CA PRO A 425 -3.49 9.85 52.72
C PRO A 425 -4.16 11.10 53.29
N GLY A 426 -5.46 11.25 53.04
CA GLY A 426 -6.26 12.37 53.55
C GLY A 426 -6.21 13.67 52.73
N GLU A 427 -5.35 13.79 51.73
CA GLU A 427 -5.32 14.95 50.81
C GLU A 427 -6.59 15.03 49.95
N ALA A 428 -6.89 16.23 49.43
CA ALA A 428 -7.98 16.49 48.50
C ALA A 428 -7.51 16.43 47.04
N LEU A 429 -8.18 15.63 46.21
CA LEU A 429 -7.87 15.41 44.79
C LEU A 429 -9.05 15.81 43.90
N LEU A 430 -8.82 16.66 42.91
CA LEU A 430 -9.73 16.90 41.79
C LEU A 430 -9.36 16.00 40.60
N VAL A 431 -10.27 15.12 40.20
CA VAL A 431 -10.13 14.24 39.02
C VAL A 431 -11.04 14.73 37.91
N HIS A 432 -10.48 15.19 36.80
CA HIS A 432 -11.30 15.51 35.63
C HIS A 432 -11.73 14.25 34.88
N SER A 433 -12.93 14.32 34.27
CA SER A 433 -13.48 13.24 33.44
C SER A 433 -13.57 11.90 34.17
N GLY A 434 -14.03 11.88 35.42
CA GLY A 434 -14.02 10.70 36.30
C GLY A 434 -14.70 9.46 35.74
N SER A 435 -15.65 9.61 34.80
CA SER A 435 -16.32 8.48 34.12
C SER A 435 -15.42 7.73 33.13
N GLY A 436 -14.29 8.31 32.71
CA GLY A 436 -13.34 7.71 31.79
C GLY A 436 -12.37 6.74 32.47
N GLY A 437 -11.56 6.02 31.70
CA GLY A 437 -10.72 4.94 32.23
C GLY A 437 -9.73 5.39 33.31
N VAL A 438 -8.88 6.39 33.01
CA VAL A 438 -7.90 6.93 33.97
C VAL A 438 -8.61 7.61 35.15
N GLY A 439 -9.73 8.28 34.90
CA GLY A 439 -10.52 8.93 35.95
C GLY A 439 -11.02 7.95 37.00
N GLN A 440 -11.62 6.83 36.57
CA GLN A 440 -12.08 5.78 37.49
C GLN A 440 -10.92 5.14 38.27
N ALA A 441 -9.78 4.89 37.62
CA ALA A 441 -8.59 4.37 38.28
C ALA A 441 -8.05 5.34 39.35
N ALA A 442 -7.97 6.64 39.03
CA ALA A 442 -7.54 7.68 39.96
C ALA A 442 -8.46 7.79 41.18
N ILE A 443 -9.77 7.77 40.97
CA ILE A 443 -10.78 7.76 42.04
C ILE A 443 -10.58 6.53 42.94
N SER A 444 -10.43 5.34 42.36
CA SER A 444 -10.25 4.09 43.11
C SER A 444 -9.00 4.14 44.00
N ILE A 445 -7.88 4.60 43.45
CA ILE A 445 -6.61 4.75 44.18
C ILE A 445 -6.76 5.78 45.31
N ALA A 446 -7.30 6.96 45.03
CA ALA A 446 -7.45 8.03 46.02
C ALA A 446 -8.39 7.61 47.17
N LEU A 447 -9.51 6.97 46.87
CA LEU A 447 -10.41 6.45 47.90
C LEU A 447 -9.76 5.36 48.75
N SER A 448 -8.92 4.49 48.16
CA SER A 448 -8.16 3.47 48.91
C SER A 448 -7.17 4.07 49.90
N MET A 449 -6.73 5.31 49.67
CA MET A 449 -5.84 6.08 50.55
C MET A 449 -6.61 7.03 51.50
N GLY A 450 -7.94 6.99 51.50
CA GLY A 450 -8.77 7.87 52.33
C GLY A 450 -8.73 9.34 51.93
N CYS A 451 -8.35 9.65 50.69
CA CYS A 451 -8.34 11.01 50.16
C CYS A 451 -9.76 11.53 49.91
N THR A 452 -9.94 12.85 49.98
CA THR A 452 -11.19 13.50 49.58
C THR A 452 -11.19 13.69 48.07
N VAL A 453 -12.15 13.09 47.37
CA VAL A 453 -12.19 13.11 45.91
C VAL A 453 -13.27 14.06 45.40
N PHE A 454 -12.89 14.97 44.52
CA PHE A 454 -13.81 15.72 43.66
C PHE A 454 -13.66 15.25 42.22
N THR A 455 -14.73 15.21 41.46
CA THR A 455 -14.69 14.79 40.06
C THR A 455 -15.59 15.62 39.16
N THR A 456 -15.19 15.80 37.91
CA THR A 456 -16.06 16.39 36.89
C THR A 456 -16.65 15.33 35.96
N VAL A 457 -17.93 15.50 35.59
CA VAL A 457 -18.66 14.61 34.67
C VAL A 457 -19.42 15.41 33.61
N GLY A 458 -19.74 14.78 32.48
CA GLY A 458 -20.37 15.45 31.33
C GLY A 458 -21.87 15.24 31.20
N SER A 459 -22.46 14.34 31.99
CA SER A 459 -23.89 14.00 31.94
C SER A 459 -24.37 13.47 33.29
N GLN A 460 -25.68 13.54 33.54
CA GLN A 460 -26.30 12.95 34.72
C GLN A 460 -26.11 11.43 34.78
N GLU A 461 -26.20 10.75 33.64
CA GLU A 461 -25.96 9.31 33.54
C GLU A 461 -24.57 8.90 34.05
N LYS A 462 -23.53 9.68 33.68
CA LYS A 462 -22.15 9.46 34.14
C LYS A 462 -21.99 9.70 35.63
N ARG A 463 -22.73 10.65 36.19
CA ARG A 463 -22.78 10.91 37.64
C ARG A 463 -23.39 9.73 38.38
N GLU A 464 -24.55 9.26 37.96
CA GLU A 464 -25.22 8.10 38.59
C GLU A 464 -24.40 6.81 38.45
N PHE A 465 -23.73 6.63 37.31
CA PHE A 465 -22.77 5.54 37.12
C PHE A 465 -21.65 5.57 38.17
N LEU A 466 -20.99 6.72 38.36
CA LEU A 466 -19.92 6.86 39.36
C LEU A 466 -20.41 6.71 40.80
N LYS A 467 -21.60 7.24 41.14
CA LYS A 467 -22.19 7.05 42.48
C LYS A 467 -22.46 5.57 42.79
N ARG A 468 -22.95 4.81 41.80
CA ARG A 468 -23.15 3.36 41.96
C ARG A 468 -21.83 2.60 42.13
N ARG A 469 -20.81 3.00 41.37
CA ARG A 469 -19.49 2.33 41.38
C ARG A 469 -18.66 2.68 42.61
N PHE A 470 -18.75 3.91 43.09
CA PHE A 470 -18.02 4.44 44.26
C PHE A 470 -19.02 5.03 45.26
N PRO A 471 -19.62 4.19 46.14
CA PRO A 471 -20.63 4.63 47.10
C PRO A 471 -20.14 5.68 48.10
N GLN A 472 -18.81 5.86 48.23
CA GLN A 472 -18.21 6.90 49.05
C GLN A 472 -18.42 8.32 48.48
N LEU A 473 -18.69 8.44 47.18
CA LEU A 473 -18.89 9.74 46.52
C LEU A 473 -20.30 10.27 46.74
N GLN A 474 -20.41 11.48 47.26
CA GLN A 474 -21.65 12.19 47.53
C GLN A 474 -21.92 13.26 46.46
N ASP A 475 -23.10 13.85 46.47
CA ASP A 475 -23.49 14.85 45.46
C ASP A 475 -22.62 16.12 45.44
N ARG A 476 -22.00 16.45 46.59
CA ARG A 476 -21.00 17.52 46.71
C ARG A 476 -19.67 17.24 46.01
N ASN A 477 -19.41 15.98 45.64
CA ASN A 477 -18.15 15.59 45.00
C ASN A 477 -18.20 15.76 43.47
N PHE A 478 -19.36 16.09 42.89
CA PHE A 478 -19.57 16.09 41.44
C PHE A 478 -19.80 17.50 40.89
N ALA A 479 -18.95 17.89 39.93
CA ALA A 479 -19.08 19.12 39.15
C ALA A 479 -19.23 18.84 37.63
N ASN A 480 -19.57 19.88 36.86
CA ASN A 480 -19.68 19.79 35.40
C ASN A 480 -18.29 19.83 34.73
N SER A 481 -18.09 19.05 33.66
CA SER A 481 -16.87 19.06 32.83
C SER A 481 -17.00 19.83 31.51
N ARG A 482 -18.23 20.25 31.16
CA ARG A 482 -18.51 20.90 29.87
C ARG A 482 -18.29 22.41 29.90
N ASP A 483 -18.33 23.02 31.07
CA ASP A 483 -18.13 24.45 31.30
C ASP A 483 -17.10 24.68 32.43
N LEU A 484 -16.94 25.94 32.85
CA LEU A 484 -16.02 26.35 33.91
C LEU A 484 -16.66 26.33 35.32
N SER A 485 -17.92 25.89 35.44
CA SER A 485 -18.66 25.94 36.72
C SER A 485 -18.03 25.07 37.83
N PHE A 486 -17.17 24.11 37.46
CA PHE A 486 -16.45 23.32 38.43
C PHE A 486 -15.50 24.16 39.28
N GLU A 487 -14.95 25.26 38.77
CA GLU A 487 -14.03 26.10 39.55
C GLU A 487 -14.72 26.66 40.79
N GLU A 488 -15.87 27.32 40.59
CA GLU A 488 -16.68 27.88 41.68
C GLU A 488 -17.20 26.80 42.61
N HIS A 489 -17.62 25.65 42.06
CA HIS A 489 -18.07 24.52 42.86
C HIS A 489 -16.97 24.01 43.79
N ILE A 490 -15.76 23.76 43.27
CA ILE A 490 -14.63 23.26 44.06
C ILE A 490 -14.23 24.28 45.12
N LEU A 491 -14.18 25.57 44.79
CA LEU A 491 -13.88 26.61 45.78
C LEU A 491 -14.94 26.67 46.88
N ARG A 492 -16.23 26.51 46.55
CA ARG A 492 -17.30 26.47 47.56
C ARG A 492 -17.19 25.28 48.49
N GLU A 493 -17.02 24.08 47.93
CA GLU A 493 -16.95 22.83 48.74
C GLU A 493 -15.62 22.69 49.50
N THR A 494 -14.61 23.50 49.16
CA THR A 494 -13.31 23.57 49.88
C THR A 494 -13.15 24.86 50.69
N GLU A 495 -14.21 25.64 50.88
CA GLU A 495 -14.20 26.89 51.66
C GLU A 495 -13.12 27.88 51.21
N GLY A 496 -12.88 27.95 49.90
CA GLY A 496 -11.89 28.81 49.25
C GLY A 496 -10.45 28.29 49.31
N ARG A 497 -10.19 27.15 49.97
CA ARG A 497 -8.85 26.55 50.06
C ARG A 497 -8.37 26.01 48.72
N GLY A 498 -9.25 25.38 47.95
CA GLY A 498 -8.88 24.58 46.77
C GLY A 498 -8.47 23.15 47.14
N VAL A 499 -7.91 22.42 46.16
CA VAL A 499 -7.50 21.01 46.29
C VAL A 499 -5.97 20.87 46.30
N ASP A 500 -5.51 19.80 46.95
CA ASP A 500 -4.08 19.50 47.12
C ASP A 500 -3.47 18.92 45.84
N LEU A 501 -4.25 18.18 45.04
CA LEU A 501 -3.84 17.67 43.73
C LEU A 501 -4.94 17.86 42.69
N VAL A 502 -4.55 18.10 41.44
CA VAL A 502 -5.46 18.11 40.29
C VAL A 502 -4.93 17.15 39.23
N LEU A 503 -5.72 16.14 38.86
CA LEU A 503 -5.46 15.30 37.71
C LEU A 503 -6.25 15.83 36.51
N ASN A 504 -5.57 16.59 35.65
CA ASN A 504 -6.18 17.28 34.53
C ASN A 504 -6.01 16.53 33.20
N SER A 505 -7.11 16.45 32.45
CA SER A 505 -7.17 15.98 31.07
C SER A 505 -8.00 16.90 30.15
N LEU A 506 -8.41 18.07 30.67
CA LEU A 506 -9.17 19.08 29.93
C LEU A 506 -8.20 20.08 29.30
N ALA A 507 -8.68 20.79 28.27
CA ALA A 507 -7.86 21.69 27.47
C ALA A 507 -8.23 23.17 27.66
N GLU A 508 -7.32 24.05 27.25
CA GLU A 508 -7.53 25.50 27.08
C GLU A 508 -8.03 26.20 28.37
N GLU A 509 -9.13 26.95 28.30
CA GLU A 509 -9.69 27.69 29.44
C GLU A 509 -10.00 26.81 30.64
N LYS A 510 -10.36 25.54 30.39
CA LYS A 510 -10.63 24.56 31.43
C LYS A 510 -9.35 24.18 32.16
N LEU A 511 -8.24 24.00 31.46
CA LEU A 511 -6.93 23.78 32.10
C LEU A 511 -6.58 24.95 33.03
N GLN A 512 -6.77 26.19 32.56
CA GLN A 512 -6.50 27.38 33.38
C GLN A 512 -7.40 27.45 34.62
N ALA A 513 -8.68 27.08 34.50
CA ALA A 513 -9.61 26.98 35.63
C ALA A 513 -9.20 25.88 36.62
N SER A 514 -8.76 24.72 36.11
CA SER A 514 -8.21 23.63 36.93
C SER A 514 -6.98 24.07 37.71
N VAL A 515 -6.09 24.86 37.11
CA VAL A 515 -4.90 25.43 37.79
C VAL A 515 -5.32 26.35 38.94
N ARG A 516 -6.39 27.14 38.79
CA ARG A 516 -6.89 28.03 39.85
C ARG A 516 -7.49 27.27 41.03
N CYS A 517 -7.96 26.04 40.81
CA CYS A 517 -8.47 25.16 41.87
C CYS A 517 -7.39 24.65 42.83
N LEU A 518 -6.09 24.85 42.54
CA LEU A 518 -4.99 24.41 43.41
C LEU A 518 -4.94 25.22 44.71
N ALA A 519 -4.83 24.49 45.82
CA ALA A 519 -4.46 25.01 47.13
C ALA A 519 -2.96 25.38 47.17
N THR A 520 -2.56 26.09 48.24
CA THR A 520 -1.14 26.32 48.56
C THR A 520 -0.42 24.98 48.71
N HIS A 521 0.78 24.85 48.11
CA HIS A 521 1.55 23.60 48.00
C HIS A 521 0.92 22.52 47.09
N GLY A 522 -0.14 22.86 46.35
CA GLY A 522 -0.82 21.91 45.48
C GLY A 522 0.05 21.42 44.31
N ARG A 523 -0.28 20.24 43.78
CA ARG A 523 0.40 19.64 42.62
C ARG A 523 -0.55 19.46 41.46
N PHE A 524 -0.20 20.03 40.32
CA PHE A 524 -0.94 19.88 39.09
C PHE A 524 -0.37 18.73 38.27
N LEU A 525 -1.21 17.78 37.88
CA LEU A 525 -0.84 16.57 37.15
C LEU A 525 -1.50 16.62 35.77
N GLU A 526 -0.76 17.11 34.78
CA GLU A 526 -1.24 17.26 33.41
C GLU A 526 -1.03 15.97 32.64
N ILE A 527 -2.11 15.23 32.35
CA ILE A 527 -2.10 14.05 31.49
C ILE A 527 -2.61 14.34 30.07
N GLY A 528 -3.20 15.52 29.85
CA GLY A 528 -3.57 16.00 28.52
C GLY A 528 -2.34 16.36 27.69
N LYS A 529 -2.45 16.18 26.37
CA LYS A 529 -1.35 16.47 25.43
C LYS A 529 -1.60 17.67 24.52
N PHE A 530 -2.82 18.18 24.48
CA PHE A 530 -3.21 19.23 23.54
C PHE A 530 -2.49 20.55 23.83
N ASP A 531 -2.69 21.13 25.02
CA ASP A 531 -2.06 22.39 25.42
C ASP A 531 -0.54 22.31 25.48
N LEU A 532 0.01 21.17 25.93
CA LEU A 532 1.45 20.91 25.93
C LEU A 532 2.02 20.94 24.50
N SER A 533 1.33 20.32 23.55
CA SER A 533 1.75 20.29 22.14
C SER A 533 1.63 21.64 21.44
N GLN A 534 0.66 22.47 21.84
CA GLN A 534 0.47 23.82 21.27
C GLN A 534 1.32 24.88 21.97
N ASN A 535 2.07 24.51 23.01
CA ASN A 535 2.86 25.43 23.83
C ASN A 535 2.01 26.60 24.38
N ASN A 536 0.81 26.29 24.87
CA ASN A 536 -0.10 27.29 25.43
C ASN A 536 0.49 27.92 26.71
N ALA A 537 0.19 29.20 26.93
CA ALA A 537 0.74 29.95 28.06
C ALA A 537 0.19 29.47 29.41
N LEU A 538 1.06 29.38 30.42
CA LEU A 538 0.70 29.13 31.81
C LEU A 538 0.99 30.37 32.66
N GLY A 539 0.01 30.83 33.43
CA GLY A 539 0.14 32.00 34.29
C GLY A 539 1.12 31.76 35.44
N MET A 540 2.35 32.27 35.32
CA MET A 540 3.44 32.06 36.30
C MET A 540 3.13 32.55 37.72
N ALA A 541 2.18 33.46 37.89
CA ALA A 541 1.75 33.94 39.21
C ALA A 541 1.19 32.82 40.10
N VAL A 542 0.71 31.70 39.52
CA VAL A 542 0.22 30.55 40.32
C VAL A 542 1.32 29.97 41.22
N PHE A 543 2.58 30.00 40.78
CA PHE A 543 3.71 29.47 41.53
C PHE A 543 4.00 30.22 42.83
N LEU A 544 3.42 31.41 43.04
CA LEU A 544 3.44 32.11 44.33
C LEU A 544 2.71 31.33 45.44
N LYS A 545 1.78 30.42 45.08
CA LYS A 545 1.16 29.45 46.00
C LYS A 545 2.09 28.28 46.37
N ASN A 546 3.36 28.32 45.96
CA ASN A 546 4.33 27.24 46.11
C ASN A 546 3.85 25.91 45.49
N VAL A 547 3.11 25.99 44.38
CA VAL A 547 2.59 24.83 43.66
C VAL A 547 3.66 24.20 42.77
N SER A 548 3.47 22.93 42.42
CA SER A 548 4.28 22.23 41.41
C SER A 548 3.42 21.84 40.21
N PHE A 549 3.95 22.00 39.00
CA PHE A 549 3.27 21.61 37.75
C PHE A 549 4.01 20.45 37.09
N HIS A 550 3.33 19.32 36.89
CA HIS A 550 3.90 18.10 36.35
C HIS A 550 3.25 17.74 35.01
N GLY A 551 4.05 17.77 33.94
CA GLY A 551 3.69 17.11 32.68
C GLY A 551 3.89 15.59 32.81
N ILE A 552 2.81 14.81 32.60
CA ILE A 552 2.78 13.37 32.80
C ILE A 552 2.64 12.66 31.45
N LEU A 553 3.72 12.00 31.02
CA LEU A 553 3.74 11.17 29.82
C LEU A 553 4.10 9.73 30.20
N LEU A 554 3.11 8.84 30.29
CA LEU A 554 3.36 7.42 30.54
C LEU A 554 4.21 6.78 29.43
N ASP A 555 4.02 7.24 28.19
CA ASP A 555 4.76 6.79 27.01
C ASP A 555 6.28 6.95 27.15
N ALA A 556 6.73 7.94 27.92
CA ALA A 556 8.14 8.16 28.18
C ALA A 556 8.77 7.03 29.01
N LEU A 557 7.95 6.24 29.72
CA LEU A 557 8.42 5.11 30.52
C LEU A 557 8.89 3.90 29.71
N PHE A 558 8.68 3.90 28.39
CA PHE A 558 9.18 2.88 27.47
C PHE A 558 10.57 3.18 26.91
N GLY A 559 11.18 4.32 27.27
CA GLY A 559 12.54 4.67 26.85
C GLY A 559 13.65 3.94 27.63
N ASP A 560 14.86 3.93 27.08
CA ASP A 560 16.02 3.21 27.61
C ASP A 560 16.82 3.97 28.69
N ASP A 561 16.36 5.16 29.12
CA ASP A 561 17.05 5.94 30.16
C ASP A 561 17.02 5.18 31.51
N PRO A 562 18.16 4.99 32.20
CA PRO A 562 18.20 4.33 33.50
C PRO A 562 17.26 4.94 34.57
N ARG A 563 17.02 6.26 34.52
CA ARG A 563 16.08 6.96 35.42
C ARG A 563 14.64 6.57 35.13
N VAL A 564 14.30 6.43 33.85
CA VAL A 564 13.00 5.94 33.38
C VAL A 564 12.76 4.50 33.85
N ALA A 565 13.78 3.65 33.78
CA ALA A 565 13.66 2.25 34.19
C ALA A 565 13.29 2.08 35.67
N ALA A 566 13.73 2.99 36.55
CA ALA A 566 13.37 2.98 37.96
C ALA A 566 11.88 3.30 38.18
N ASP A 567 11.38 4.37 37.54
CA ASP A 567 9.97 4.76 37.60
C ASP A 567 9.07 3.67 37.00
N LYS A 568 9.47 3.07 35.87
CA LYS A 568 8.78 1.94 35.26
C LYS A 568 8.62 0.77 36.23
N ARG A 569 9.70 0.35 36.89
CA ARG A 569 9.65 -0.72 37.90
C ARG A 569 8.73 -0.35 39.06
N ARG A 570 8.79 0.91 39.53
CA ARG A 570 7.95 1.39 40.63
C ARG A 570 6.48 1.37 40.26
N VAL A 571 6.11 1.84 39.07
CA VAL A 571 4.72 1.81 38.58
C VAL A 571 4.23 0.37 38.44
N ALA A 572 5.05 -0.52 37.86
CA ALA A 572 4.69 -1.94 37.71
C ALA A 572 4.45 -2.63 39.06
N GLN A 573 5.26 -2.29 40.07
CA GLN A 573 5.09 -2.76 41.44
C GLN A 573 3.79 -2.21 42.07
N LEU A 574 3.52 -0.91 41.95
CA LEU A 574 2.30 -0.28 42.50
C LEU A 574 1.02 -0.89 41.91
N VAL A 575 1.01 -1.19 40.61
CA VAL A 575 -0.12 -1.90 39.97
C VAL A 575 -0.28 -3.29 40.59
N ARG A 576 0.81 -4.04 40.78
CA ARG A 576 0.76 -5.38 41.39
C ARG A 576 0.24 -5.34 42.84
N GLU A 577 0.74 -4.40 43.64
CA GLU A 577 0.30 -4.17 45.01
C GLU A 577 -1.18 -3.75 45.07
N GLY A 578 -1.59 -2.88 44.15
CA GLY A 578 -2.97 -2.41 44.02
C GLY A 578 -3.95 -3.52 43.61
N ILE A 579 -3.53 -4.46 42.77
CA ILE A 579 -4.32 -5.65 42.43
C ILE A 579 -4.49 -6.52 43.68
N ALA A 580 -3.41 -6.75 44.43
CA ALA A 580 -3.43 -7.58 45.63
C ALA A 580 -4.28 -6.97 46.76
N SER A 581 -4.27 -5.64 46.93
CA SER A 581 -5.06 -4.93 47.94
C SER A 581 -6.53 -4.69 47.52
N GLY A 582 -6.88 -4.94 46.25
CA GLY A 582 -8.21 -4.68 45.71
C GLY A 582 -8.49 -3.20 45.40
N ALA A 583 -7.47 -2.33 45.48
CA ALA A 583 -7.52 -0.94 45.02
C ALA A 583 -7.60 -0.85 43.48
N VAL A 584 -7.00 -1.81 42.78
CA VAL A 584 -7.10 -1.98 41.33
C VAL A 584 -8.24 -2.95 41.03
N ARG A 585 -9.21 -2.47 40.26
CA ARG A 585 -10.37 -3.25 39.80
C ARG A 585 -10.58 -3.05 38.30
N PRO A 586 -11.01 -4.09 37.56
CA PRO A 586 -11.41 -3.95 36.16
C PRO A 586 -12.46 -2.87 35.98
N LEU A 587 -12.35 -2.13 34.89
CA LEU A 587 -13.29 -1.08 34.52
C LEU A 587 -14.39 -1.65 33.64
N ASP A 588 -15.53 -0.97 33.60
CA ASP A 588 -16.59 -1.32 32.65
C ASP A 588 -16.07 -1.11 31.21
N ALA A 589 -16.44 -2.00 30.31
CA ALA A 589 -15.99 -2.00 28.92
C ALA A 589 -17.17 -2.07 27.94
N VAL A 590 -17.05 -1.33 26.84
CA VAL A 590 -17.89 -1.51 25.65
C VAL A 590 -17.08 -2.26 24.62
N ARG A 591 -17.50 -3.49 24.33
CA ARG A 591 -16.83 -4.40 23.42
C ARG A 591 -17.29 -4.21 21.98
N PHE A 592 -16.33 -4.16 21.06
CA PHE A 592 -16.54 -4.21 19.62
C PHE A 592 -15.74 -5.38 19.05
N ALA A 593 -16.29 -6.10 18.08
CA ALA A 593 -15.52 -7.12 17.36
C ALA A 593 -14.45 -6.45 16.47
N ARG A 594 -13.37 -7.18 16.18
CA ARG A 594 -12.26 -6.74 15.31
C ARG A 594 -12.64 -6.29 13.90
N ASP A 595 -13.86 -6.58 13.44
CA ASP A 595 -14.36 -6.16 12.12
C ASP A 595 -15.11 -4.82 12.21
N HIS A 596 -15.53 -4.40 13.42
CA HIS A 596 -16.23 -3.14 13.70
C HIS A 596 -15.30 -2.08 14.30
N VAL A 597 -14.05 -2.03 13.82
CA VAL A 597 -13.01 -1.14 14.34
C VAL A 597 -13.36 0.33 14.12
N GLU A 598 -13.83 0.70 12.92
CA GLU A 598 -14.20 2.09 12.63
C GLU A 598 -15.28 2.59 13.59
N GLU A 599 -16.30 1.76 13.84
CA GLU A 599 -17.37 2.06 14.78
C GLU A 599 -16.84 2.25 16.21
N ALA A 600 -15.90 1.41 16.66
CA ALA A 600 -15.26 1.54 17.97
C ALA A 600 -14.53 2.89 18.11
N PHE A 601 -13.77 3.31 17.09
CA PHE A 601 -13.08 4.60 17.07
C PHE A 601 -14.06 5.77 17.08
N ARG A 602 -15.12 5.72 16.28
CA ARG A 602 -16.17 6.77 16.24
C ARG A 602 -16.95 6.83 17.55
N PHE A 603 -17.28 5.68 18.13
CA PHE A 603 -17.96 5.60 19.42
C PHE A 603 -17.13 6.23 20.53
N MET A 604 -15.82 5.91 20.59
CA MET A 604 -14.92 6.53 21.55
C MET A 604 -14.79 8.05 21.33
N ALA A 605 -14.64 8.48 20.08
CA ALA A 605 -14.54 9.90 19.70
C ALA A 605 -15.77 10.72 20.09
N SER A 606 -16.96 10.10 20.11
CA SER A 606 -18.20 10.77 20.55
C SER A 606 -18.23 11.12 22.05
N GLY A 607 -17.33 10.56 22.85
CA GLY A 607 -17.26 10.78 24.30
C GLY A 607 -18.43 10.18 25.09
N LYS A 608 -19.31 9.39 24.47
CA LYS A 608 -20.47 8.75 25.11
C LYS A 608 -20.10 7.56 26.01
N HIS A 609 -18.92 6.98 25.83
CA HIS A 609 -18.47 5.83 26.59
C HIS A 609 -18.31 6.13 28.10
N MET A 610 -18.51 5.08 28.90
CA MET A 610 -18.21 5.01 30.33
C MET A 610 -17.23 3.85 30.52
N GLY A 611 -16.09 4.09 31.17
CA GLY A 611 -15.02 3.11 31.26
C GLY A 611 -14.18 3.02 29.98
N LYS A 612 -13.98 1.82 29.46
CA LYS A 612 -13.09 1.51 28.33
C LYS A 612 -13.86 1.09 27.08
N VAL A 613 -13.26 1.30 25.91
CA VAL A 613 -13.72 0.71 24.64
C VAL A 613 -12.69 -0.34 24.25
N VAL A 614 -13.14 -1.56 24.00
CA VAL A 614 -12.26 -2.72 23.83
C VAL A 614 -12.56 -3.43 22.51
N LEU A 615 -11.52 -3.68 21.73
CA LEU A 615 -11.61 -4.55 20.54
C LEU A 615 -11.38 -5.99 20.96
N GLU A 616 -12.35 -6.85 20.66
CA GLU A 616 -12.20 -8.29 20.71
C GLU A 616 -11.52 -8.79 19.43
N VAL A 617 -10.23 -9.10 19.55
CA VAL A 617 -9.41 -9.67 18.49
C VAL A 617 -9.65 -11.17 18.39
N ARG A 618 -9.75 -11.84 19.55
CA ARG A 618 -9.98 -13.27 19.68
C ARG A 618 -10.90 -13.53 20.88
N PRO A 619 -11.91 -14.41 20.76
CA PRO A 619 -12.74 -14.79 21.89
C PRO A 619 -11.93 -15.55 22.95
N GLU A 620 -12.17 -15.26 24.24
CA GLU A 620 -11.55 -16.01 25.34
C GLU A 620 -12.08 -17.45 25.40
N GLU A 621 -11.19 -18.41 25.67
CA GLU A 621 -11.59 -19.80 25.86
C GLU A 621 -12.46 -19.98 27.12
N PRO A 622 -13.48 -20.85 27.11
CA PRO A 622 -14.37 -21.04 28.27
C PRO A 622 -13.63 -21.46 29.54
N GLN A 623 -12.55 -22.24 29.38
CA GLN A 623 -11.69 -22.69 30.45
C GLN A 623 -10.66 -21.60 30.71
N ARG A 624 -10.85 -20.81 31.78
CA ARG A 624 -9.93 -19.73 32.23
C ARG A 624 -8.63 -20.28 32.85
N GLN A 625 -8.03 -21.25 32.18
CA GLN A 625 -6.82 -21.96 32.59
C GLN A 625 -5.66 -21.65 31.64
N THR A 626 -4.46 -22.09 32.00
CA THR A 626 -3.27 -22.02 31.14
C THR A 626 -3.42 -22.98 29.98
N VAL A 627 -3.68 -22.45 28.79
CA VAL A 627 -3.83 -23.21 27.54
C VAL A 627 -3.16 -22.43 26.41
N PRO A 628 -2.67 -23.11 25.36
CA PRO A 628 -2.18 -22.43 24.17
C PRO A 628 -3.25 -21.51 23.57
N ALA A 629 -2.83 -20.40 22.98
CA ALA A 629 -3.77 -19.50 22.32
C ALA A 629 -4.43 -20.16 21.12
N THR A 630 -5.73 -19.90 20.92
CA THR A 630 -6.42 -20.40 19.73
C THR A 630 -5.83 -19.76 18.46
N PRO A 631 -5.50 -20.55 17.42
CA PRO A 631 -4.97 -20.00 16.17
C PRO A 631 -5.92 -18.97 15.57
N LEU A 632 -5.38 -17.86 15.10
CA LEU A 632 -6.15 -16.81 14.46
C LEU A 632 -5.40 -16.31 13.24
N SER A 633 -6.04 -16.36 12.08
CA SER A 633 -5.60 -15.66 10.88
C SER A 633 -6.60 -14.57 10.51
N VAL A 634 -6.08 -13.41 10.10
CA VAL A 634 -6.87 -12.28 9.57
C VAL A 634 -6.42 -11.93 8.15
N GLU A 635 -7.34 -11.41 7.35
CA GLU A 635 -7.01 -10.81 6.06
C GLU A 635 -6.32 -9.45 6.29
N ALA A 636 -5.08 -9.31 5.87
CA ALA A 636 -4.28 -8.12 6.06
C ALA A 636 -3.63 -7.66 4.76
N HIS A 637 -3.44 -6.35 4.63
CA HIS A 637 -2.66 -5.77 3.55
C HIS A 637 -1.18 -6.18 3.68
N THR A 638 -0.64 -6.76 2.60
CA THR A 638 0.76 -7.15 2.52
C THR A 638 1.64 -5.90 2.66
N ARG A 639 2.74 -6.01 3.39
CA ARG A 639 3.73 -4.94 3.47
C ARG A 639 5.11 -5.55 3.41
N THR A 640 5.92 -5.06 2.47
CA THR A 640 7.32 -5.49 2.39
C THR A 640 8.09 -5.02 3.61
N CYS A 641 8.55 -5.98 4.39
CA CYS A 641 9.47 -5.83 5.51
C CYS A 641 10.72 -6.69 5.27
N PHE A 642 11.81 -6.34 5.92
CA PHE A 642 13.10 -7.01 5.74
C PHE A 642 13.48 -7.80 6.99
N PHE A 643 14.06 -8.97 6.76
CA PHE A 643 14.58 -9.84 7.81
C PHE A 643 15.87 -9.24 8.37
N GLU A 644 15.94 -9.06 9.69
CA GLU A 644 17.10 -8.40 10.33
C GLU A 644 18.38 -9.25 10.25
N ASP A 645 18.23 -10.58 10.21
CA ASP A 645 19.31 -11.53 10.08
C ASP A 645 19.86 -11.64 8.65
N LYS A 646 19.10 -11.20 7.63
CA LYS A 646 19.50 -11.25 6.23
C LYS A 646 20.20 -9.99 5.75
N SER A 647 21.11 -10.15 4.77
CA SER A 647 21.78 -9.04 4.08
C SER A 647 21.12 -8.72 2.76
N TYR A 648 21.15 -7.44 2.38
CA TYR A 648 20.56 -6.97 1.13
C TYR A 648 21.56 -6.18 0.30
N VAL A 649 21.62 -6.50 -0.99
CA VAL A 649 22.55 -5.91 -1.95
C VAL A 649 21.81 -4.88 -2.80
N VAL A 650 22.33 -3.66 -2.87
CA VAL A 650 21.83 -2.62 -3.77
C VAL A 650 22.95 -2.22 -4.72
N ALA A 651 22.91 -2.79 -5.93
CA ALA A 651 23.88 -2.45 -6.96
C ALA A 651 23.61 -1.03 -7.47
N GLY A 652 24.62 -0.16 -7.47
CA GLY A 652 24.41 1.28 -7.72
C GLY A 652 23.76 2.02 -6.54
N GLY A 653 23.84 1.47 -5.33
CA GLY A 653 23.15 1.98 -4.13
C GLY A 653 23.56 3.38 -3.65
N LEU A 654 24.66 3.95 -4.16
CA LEU A 654 25.04 5.35 -3.90
C LEU A 654 24.51 6.36 -4.94
N GLY A 655 23.75 5.90 -5.94
CA GLY A 655 22.97 6.78 -6.82
C GLY A 655 21.77 7.40 -6.08
N GLY A 656 21.17 8.46 -6.64
CA GLY A 656 20.04 9.15 -5.99
C GLY A 656 18.92 8.21 -5.56
N PHE A 657 18.37 7.43 -6.50
CA PHE A 657 17.32 6.44 -6.19
C PHE A 657 17.81 5.30 -5.29
N GLY A 658 19.07 4.88 -5.40
CA GLY A 658 19.64 3.83 -4.56
C GLY A 658 19.71 4.23 -3.08
N LEU A 659 19.99 5.50 -2.79
CA LEU A 659 19.98 6.04 -1.43
C LEU A 659 18.56 6.05 -0.85
N GLU A 660 17.57 6.50 -1.63
CA GLU A 660 16.17 6.51 -1.19
C GLU A 660 15.62 5.10 -0.99
N LEU A 661 15.97 4.15 -1.88
CA LEU A 661 15.64 2.74 -1.69
C LEU A 661 16.27 2.20 -0.40
N ALA A 662 17.55 2.46 -0.16
CA ALA A 662 18.23 2.01 1.06
C ALA A 662 17.61 2.62 2.32
N ASP A 663 17.21 3.90 2.29
CA ASP A 663 16.52 4.56 3.42
C ASP A 663 15.17 3.89 3.70
N TRP A 664 14.36 3.67 2.65
CA TRP A 664 13.11 2.93 2.75
C TRP A 664 13.33 1.51 3.29
N MET A 665 14.38 0.81 2.85
CA MET A 665 14.71 -0.52 3.35
C MET A 665 15.03 -0.52 4.85
N VAL A 666 15.84 0.45 5.32
CA VAL A 666 16.19 0.58 6.76
C VAL A 666 14.95 0.86 7.59
N ALA A 667 14.06 1.76 7.12
CA ALA A 667 12.77 2.03 7.75
C ALA A 667 11.90 0.75 7.83
N ARG A 668 11.93 -0.09 6.79
CA ARG A 668 11.23 -1.39 6.73
C ARG A 668 11.93 -2.55 7.45
N GLY A 669 12.96 -2.27 8.25
CA GLY A 669 13.63 -3.25 9.11
C GLY A 669 14.92 -3.84 8.56
N CYS A 670 15.44 -3.36 7.43
CA CYS A 670 16.74 -3.82 6.95
C CYS A 670 17.84 -3.37 7.91
N ARG A 671 18.66 -4.31 8.37
CA ARG A 671 19.80 -4.04 9.27
C ARG A 671 21.15 -4.35 8.67
N LYS A 672 21.22 -4.97 7.49
CA LYS A 672 22.47 -5.37 6.84
C LYS A 672 22.42 -4.98 5.36
N LEU A 673 23.09 -3.89 5.02
CA LEU A 673 23.11 -3.33 3.67
C LEU A 673 24.50 -3.41 3.06
N LEU A 674 24.56 -3.88 1.82
CA LEU A 674 25.73 -3.80 0.97
C LEU A 674 25.40 -2.94 -0.26
N LEU A 675 26.00 -1.75 -0.34
CA LEU A 675 25.79 -0.82 -1.44
C LEU A 675 26.98 -0.89 -2.40
N THR A 676 26.73 -1.02 -3.70
CA THR A 676 27.84 -0.98 -4.68
C THR A 676 27.98 0.40 -5.31
N ALA A 677 29.23 0.84 -5.44
CA ALA A 677 29.58 2.03 -6.19
C ALA A 677 31.04 1.98 -6.65
N ARG A 678 31.26 2.05 -7.97
CA ARG A 678 32.61 2.01 -8.58
C ARG A 678 33.58 3.02 -7.95
N SER A 679 33.12 4.26 -7.73
CA SER A 679 33.94 5.32 -7.14
C SER A 679 33.88 5.39 -5.60
N GLY A 680 33.11 4.52 -4.95
CA GLY A 680 32.78 4.64 -3.53
C GLY A 680 32.02 5.92 -3.17
N VAL A 681 32.14 6.34 -1.92
CA VAL A 681 31.46 7.52 -1.35
C VAL A 681 32.17 8.80 -1.78
N ARG A 682 31.45 9.72 -2.43
CA ARG A 682 31.99 10.99 -2.94
C ARG A 682 31.34 12.21 -2.29
N THR A 683 30.02 12.20 -2.13
CA THR A 683 29.26 13.39 -1.73
C THR A 683 29.03 13.47 -0.22
N GLY A 684 28.78 14.68 0.29
CA GLY A 684 28.38 14.90 1.68
C GLY A 684 27.05 14.22 2.02
N TYR A 685 26.08 14.27 1.09
CA TYR A 685 24.79 13.60 1.25
C TYR A 685 24.91 12.09 1.41
N GLN A 686 25.74 11.42 0.60
CA GLN A 686 26.00 9.97 0.75
C GLN A 686 26.57 9.64 2.14
N ARG A 687 27.52 10.45 2.65
CA ARG A 687 28.09 10.28 3.99
C ARG A 687 27.03 10.46 5.08
N LEU A 688 26.15 11.45 4.94
CA LEU A 688 25.05 11.70 5.86
C LEU A 688 24.07 10.52 5.93
N CYS A 689 23.63 9.98 4.78
CA CYS A 689 22.74 8.83 4.73
C CYS A 689 23.37 7.61 5.41
N LEU A 690 24.62 7.27 5.06
CA LEU A 690 25.38 6.18 5.69
C LEU A 690 25.49 6.34 7.21
N HIS A 691 25.71 7.56 7.68
CA HIS A 691 25.79 7.86 9.11
C HIS A 691 24.44 7.67 9.80
N ARG A 692 23.34 8.18 9.22
CA ARG A 692 21.98 8.02 9.74
C ARG A 692 21.57 6.56 9.87
N TRP A 693 21.84 5.74 8.86
CA TRP A 693 21.49 4.31 8.91
C TRP A 693 22.29 3.55 9.97
N ARG A 694 23.56 3.91 10.19
CA ARG A 694 24.37 3.34 11.29
C ARG A 694 23.83 3.74 12.65
N LEU A 695 23.38 4.99 12.83
CA LEU A 695 22.70 5.43 14.06
C LEU A 695 21.38 4.67 14.29
N ALA A 696 20.66 4.33 13.22
CA ALA A 696 19.47 3.49 13.27
C ALA A 696 19.78 1.99 13.49
N GLY A 697 21.04 1.62 13.74
CA GLY A 697 21.48 0.25 14.03
C GLY A 697 21.78 -0.62 12.81
N ALA A 698 21.77 -0.07 11.60
CA ALA A 698 22.11 -0.83 10.39
C ALA A 698 23.64 -0.95 10.18
N LYS A 699 24.10 -2.17 9.88
CA LYS A 699 25.44 -2.45 9.37
C LYS A 699 25.46 -2.15 7.87
N VAL A 700 26.13 -1.07 7.49
CA VAL A 700 26.23 -0.63 6.09
C VAL A 700 27.66 -0.71 5.58
N ALA A 701 27.86 -1.53 4.56
CA ALA A 701 29.12 -1.69 3.83
C ALA A 701 28.99 -1.12 2.41
N VAL A 702 30.10 -0.58 1.88
CA VAL A 702 30.17 -0.07 0.51
C VAL A 702 31.21 -0.88 -0.24
N SER A 703 30.76 -1.58 -1.28
CA SER A 703 31.62 -2.38 -2.15
C SER A 703 31.97 -1.63 -3.43
N ARG A 704 33.18 -1.86 -3.94
CA ARG A 704 33.62 -1.41 -5.26
C ARG A 704 33.59 -2.52 -6.31
N ALA A 705 33.14 -3.72 -5.93
CA ALA A 705 33.04 -4.85 -6.86
C ALA A 705 32.11 -4.52 -8.04
N ASP A 706 32.52 -4.94 -9.23
CA ASP A 706 31.78 -4.74 -10.48
C ASP A 706 30.98 -6.00 -10.83
N ALA A 707 29.68 -5.98 -10.55
CA ALA A 707 28.78 -7.08 -10.83
C ALA A 707 28.67 -7.43 -12.33
N SER A 708 29.14 -6.58 -13.24
CA SER A 708 29.17 -6.89 -14.67
C SER A 708 30.23 -7.92 -15.08
N THR A 709 31.02 -8.40 -14.12
CA THR A 709 31.95 -9.53 -14.30
C THR A 709 31.56 -10.65 -13.36
N GLU A 710 31.77 -11.91 -13.75
CA GLU A 710 31.48 -13.06 -12.91
C GLU A 710 32.25 -13.00 -11.57
N GLU A 711 33.54 -12.67 -11.61
CA GLU A 711 34.37 -12.54 -10.41
C GLU A 711 33.86 -11.46 -9.47
N GLY A 712 33.48 -10.30 -10.02
CA GLY A 712 32.93 -9.19 -9.24
C GLY A 712 31.56 -9.49 -8.65
N ALA A 713 30.68 -10.19 -9.37
CA ALA A 713 29.40 -10.65 -8.85
C ALA A 713 29.59 -11.66 -7.71
N ARG A 714 30.47 -12.66 -7.89
CA ARG A 714 30.82 -13.62 -6.82
C ARG A 714 31.43 -12.93 -5.61
N ALA A 715 32.33 -11.97 -5.80
CA ALA A 715 32.91 -11.19 -4.71
C ALA A 715 31.82 -10.42 -3.94
N LEU A 716 30.90 -9.78 -4.66
CA LEU A 716 29.80 -9.03 -4.06
C LEU A 716 28.88 -9.92 -3.20
N LEU A 717 28.54 -11.11 -3.70
CA LEU A 717 27.72 -12.06 -2.96
C LEU A 717 28.44 -12.62 -1.73
N ARG A 718 29.75 -12.84 -1.80
CA ARG A 718 30.57 -13.24 -0.63
C ARG A 718 30.62 -12.15 0.43
N GLU A 719 30.80 -10.89 0.02
CA GLU A 719 30.78 -9.73 0.93
C GLU A 719 29.41 -9.59 1.61
N ALA A 720 28.31 -9.80 0.87
CA ALA A 720 26.96 -9.79 1.42
C ALA A 720 26.75 -10.93 2.41
N ALA A 721 27.13 -12.16 2.02
CA ALA A 721 27.05 -13.36 2.85
C ALA A 721 27.84 -13.24 4.16
N ALA A 722 28.95 -12.50 4.16
CA ALA A 722 29.73 -12.21 5.38
C ALA A 722 28.96 -11.32 6.39
N LEU A 723 27.99 -10.52 5.94
CA LEU A 723 27.09 -9.77 6.82
C LEU A 723 25.94 -10.65 7.35
N GLY A 724 25.43 -11.56 6.51
CA GLY A 724 24.37 -12.52 6.82
C GLY A 724 23.84 -13.20 5.54
N PRO A 725 22.93 -14.18 5.63
CA PRO A 725 22.34 -14.80 4.45
C PRO A 725 21.71 -13.77 3.52
N VAL A 726 21.97 -13.87 2.21
CA VAL A 726 21.46 -12.89 1.24
C VAL A 726 19.94 -13.03 1.10
N GLY A 727 19.21 -11.98 1.47
CA GLY A 727 17.74 -11.94 1.45
C GLY A 727 17.14 -11.20 0.26
N GLY A 728 17.94 -10.44 -0.48
CA GLY A 728 17.48 -9.73 -1.67
C GLY A 728 18.59 -8.96 -2.38
N ILE A 729 18.44 -8.82 -3.69
CA ILE A 729 19.36 -8.13 -4.58
C ILE A 729 18.55 -7.15 -5.44
N PHE A 730 18.99 -5.89 -5.46
CA PHE A 730 18.37 -4.81 -6.22
C PHE A 730 19.40 -4.26 -7.21
N ASN A 731 19.23 -4.51 -8.51
CA ASN A 731 20.14 -3.99 -9.53
C ASN A 731 19.67 -2.61 -10.03
N LEU A 732 20.26 -1.55 -9.50
CA LEU A 732 20.04 -0.16 -9.91
C LEU A 732 21.24 0.43 -10.67
N ALA A 733 22.26 -0.38 -10.96
CA ALA A 733 23.46 0.08 -11.62
C ALA A 733 23.13 0.50 -13.06
N MET A 734 23.57 1.70 -13.43
CA MET A 734 23.26 2.28 -14.73
C MET A 734 24.34 3.26 -15.16
N VAL A 735 24.62 3.24 -16.46
CA VAL A 735 25.42 4.23 -17.17
C VAL A 735 24.59 4.71 -18.34
N LEU A 736 24.63 6.02 -18.63
CA LEU A 736 23.95 6.63 -19.76
C LEU A 736 24.97 7.04 -20.83
N ARG A 737 24.57 6.81 -22.09
CA ARG A 737 25.27 7.19 -23.32
C ARG A 737 24.21 7.57 -24.35
N ASP A 738 23.47 8.63 -24.01
CA ASP A 738 22.31 9.05 -24.78
C ASP A 738 22.78 9.70 -26.08
N ALA A 739 22.32 9.13 -27.19
CA ALA A 739 22.59 9.58 -28.54
C ALA A 739 21.49 9.05 -29.46
N LEU A 740 21.15 9.80 -30.51
CA LEU A 740 20.40 9.28 -31.65
C LEU A 740 21.18 8.13 -32.30
N LEU A 741 20.49 7.21 -32.99
CA LEU A 741 21.11 6.06 -33.65
C LEU A 741 22.30 6.46 -34.55
N GLU A 742 22.19 7.57 -35.28
CA GLU A 742 23.25 8.09 -36.15
C GLU A 742 24.55 8.46 -35.41
N ASN A 743 24.47 8.76 -34.11
CA ASN A 743 25.59 9.15 -33.27
C ASN A 743 25.97 8.04 -32.28
N GLN A 744 25.25 6.91 -32.31
CA GLN A 744 25.54 5.77 -31.45
C GLN A 744 26.77 5.01 -31.97
N THR A 745 27.51 4.41 -31.04
CA THR A 745 28.65 3.54 -31.33
C THR A 745 28.51 2.21 -30.61
N VAL A 746 29.25 1.20 -31.07
CA VAL A 746 29.32 -0.13 -30.44
C VAL A 746 29.77 -0.04 -28.98
N GLU A 747 30.80 0.75 -28.69
CA GLU A 747 31.38 0.91 -27.35
C GLU A 747 30.41 1.60 -26.40
N ALA A 748 29.65 2.58 -26.90
CA ALA A 748 28.65 3.28 -26.12
C ALA A 748 27.47 2.34 -25.78
N PHE A 749 27.04 1.51 -26.71
CA PHE A 749 26.01 0.49 -26.46
C PHE A 749 26.47 -0.57 -25.44
N GLU A 750 27.69 -1.08 -25.60
CA GLU A 750 28.30 -2.03 -24.67
C GLU A 750 28.36 -1.47 -23.24
N ALA A 751 28.80 -0.21 -23.10
CA ALA A 751 28.93 0.46 -21.81
C ALA A 751 27.60 0.59 -21.04
N VAL A 752 26.47 0.75 -21.75
CA VAL A 752 25.12 0.84 -21.17
C VAL A 752 24.58 -0.54 -20.82
N CYS A 753 24.81 -1.55 -21.66
CA CYS A 753 24.37 -2.92 -21.43
C CYS A 753 25.10 -3.58 -20.26
N ARG A 754 26.40 -3.31 -20.10
CA ARG A 754 27.27 -3.95 -19.09
C ARG A 754 26.69 -3.97 -17.65
N PRO A 755 26.29 -2.84 -17.03
CA PRO A 755 25.76 -2.86 -15.66
C PRO A 755 24.36 -3.47 -15.51
N LYS A 756 23.53 -3.46 -16.56
CA LYS A 756 22.13 -3.94 -16.50
C LYS A 756 21.95 -5.36 -17.00
N VAL A 757 22.51 -5.69 -18.16
CA VAL A 757 22.38 -7.00 -18.80
C VAL A 757 23.38 -7.97 -18.19
N ALA A 758 24.68 -7.77 -18.45
CA ALA A 758 25.72 -8.65 -17.91
C ALA A 758 25.70 -8.68 -16.38
N GLY A 759 25.53 -7.51 -15.74
CA GLY A 759 25.39 -7.42 -14.30
C GLY A 759 24.25 -8.24 -13.72
N THR A 760 23.09 -8.26 -14.37
CA THR A 760 21.95 -9.08 -13.89
C THR A 760 22.18 -10.57 -14.16
N LEU A 761 22.73 -10.92 -15.32
CA LEU A 761 23.04 -12.33 -15.66
C LEU A 761 24.05 -12.94 -14.70
N HIS A 762 25.10 -12.21 -14.33
CA HIS A 762 26.11 -12.69 -13.37
C HIS A 762 25.61 -12.73 -11.92
N LEU A 763 24.59 -11.95 -11.57
CA LEU A 763 23.97 -12.02 -10.23
C LEU A 763 22.93 -13.14 -10.14
N ASP A 764 22.37 -13.58 -11.27
CA ASP A 764 21.44 -14.70 -11.38
C ASP A 764 22.15 -16.07 -11.41
N ALA A 765 23.28 -16.14 -12.13
CA ALA A 765 24.13 -17.33 -12.24
C ALA A 765 24.91 -17.64 -10.96
#